data_AF-A0A9P5A329-F1
#
_entry.id   AF-A0A9P5A329-F1
#
_cell.length_a   1.000
_cell.length_b   1.000
_cell.length_c   1.000
_cell.angle_alpha   90.00
_cell.angle_beta   90.00
_cell.angle_gamma   90.00
#
_symmetry.space_group_name_H-M   'P 1'
#
loop_
_entity.id
_entity.type
_entity.pdbx_description
1 polymer ?
#
loop_
_entity_poly.entity_id
_entity_poly.type
_entity_poly.pdbx_seq_one_letter_code
_entity_poly.pdbx_strand_id
1 'polypeptide(L)'
;MNNNIRRPMGPRPVGHPISKYRSVLEVLECLRDAIKAHRSLYLDKNILHQDISISNLIIPNTYIDNQDSPKGVLIHLDSSRDLKILSKEPNGLTGTKLFMAIQLLQSGVESPILHTYRHDLESFFYVFLFLAVAGHGESTDEMNWAEIARKRTEVISSMSNFNELINEFLPEFENCKDLADDLREILFFPDGDDDFFIGTKTDGKEIEKIYGAMINAFEDAVAHEKLLILLSECLKFSAIPRISEGNDLLFSFSSHLINLASAKKVVYAEIMLREVAYSVAGFVLLAYAAEWILSLFDDPREPKRLQSKIPLFGHLWGMMKYSSGYHGITSKQTNEEIYTVAIFNTKLYVAKTSRLIPLIQKTSKTLSFRPFIQTAAKHMGDAKPETFEIFGTEWVDSFSHAHKNGLATGPSLDEQNLRMGDRALIDIAQLLPKEADGVEKVSLLEWAQYAVVQASACGIFGVEHPFLDPKVDAAFWKWQSYLPLHLVNLDITRKGYAAREVVFDAFRKYNKNIPSDVSLVYKERLRSMQEAGIDEDDICKQQATFGTAAFANTVPIMYWTIYELFSRTDLLEEVRKEVIAQAVSGDKATGFKLDVAALKTKCPLTLSVFQETQRLRHVHANIRKVTEDTLLDGKYLLKAGHYVMMPGQPVHTNTSTWGPSADKFDPYRFIKDSSDRKASSFVAWGAPPHLCPARQFATTEILIVIALLAVRSDITPVEGTWAKNPALNTGDMSTIYTPKKSVQVEVRKRDDWDGEWSLKMGESKTRISLASG
;
A
#
# COMPACT_ATOMS: atom_id res chain seq x y z
N MET A 1 41.54 -22.96 52.23
CA MET A 1 40.40 -22.08 52.57
C MET A 1 39.53 -21.95 51.34
N ASN A 2 38.34 -22.54 51.41
CA ASN A 2 37.28 -22.38 50.40
C ASN A 2 36.87 -20.91 50.32
N ASN A 3 36.90 -20.33 49.12
CA ASN A 3 36.06 -19.18 48.81
C ASN A 3 35.20 -19.50 47.59
N ASN A 4 34.05 -20.09 47.90
CA ASN A 4 32.87 -20.12 47.04
C ASN A 4 32.45 -18.68 46.73
N ILE A 5 32.76 -18.20 45.52
CA ILE A 5 32.02 -17.08 44.93
C ILE A 5 30.86 -17.69 44.14
N ARG A 6 29.66 -17.43 44.64
CA ARG A 6 28.39 -17.89 44.09
C ARG A 6 28.31 -17.57 42.58
N ARG A 7 28.08 -18.59 41.74
CA ARG A 7 27.55 -18.40 40.39
C ARG A 7 26.25 -17.59 40.52
N PRO A 8 26.09 -16.44 39.86
CA PRO A 8 24.76 -15.89 39.64
C PRO A 8 23.98 -16.93 38.83
N MET A 9 22.74 -17.23 39.22
CA MET A 9 21.82 -17.91 38.32
C MET A 9 21.73 -17.06 37.05
N GLY A 10 22.30 -17.57 35.96
CA GLY A 10 22.37 -16.83 34.70
C GLY A 10 20.96 -16.52 34.17
N PRO A 11 20.79 -15.44 33.40
CA PRO A 11 19.59 -15.27 32.60
C PRO A 11 19.40 -16.52 31.71
N ARG A 12 18.15 -16.87 31.39
CA ARG A 12 17.85 -17.97 30.45
C ARG A 12 18.74 -17.81 29.21
N PRO A 13 19.26 -18.90 28.61
CA PRO A 13 20.11 -18.78 27.43
C PRO A 13 19.40 -17.95 26.35
N VAL A 14 20.08 -16.90 25.87
CA VAL A 14 19.56 -15.92 24.88
C VAL A 14 19.17 -16.62 23.56
N GLY A 15 19.76 -17.79 23.30
CA GLY A 15 19.53 -18.62 22.13
C GLY A 15 20.29 -19.94 22.24
N HIS A 16 20.41 -20.64 21.12
CA HIS A 16 21.34 -21.76 20.96
C HIS A 16 22.33 -21.49 19.83
N PRO A 17 23.52 -22.13 19.84
CA PRO A 17 24.46 -22.06 18.72
C PRO A 17 23.81 -22.45 17.40
N ILE A 18 24.28 -21.85 16.30
CA ILE A 18 23.78 -22.16 14.95
C ILE A 18 23.94 -23.65 14.61
N SER A 19 24.94 -24.33 15.18
CA SER A 19 25.13 -25.78 15.03
C SER A 19 24.03 -26.65 15.63
N LYS A 20 23.11 -26.07 16.41
CA LYS A 20 21.93 -26.74 16.97
C LYS A 20 20.63 -26.29 16.29
N TYR A 21 20.71 -25.87 15.03
CA TYR A 21 19.55 -25.45 14.23
C TYR A 21 18.49 -26.56 14.15
N ARG A 22 17.24 -26.16 13.96
CA ARG A 22 16.08 -27.05 13.83
C ARG A 22 15.53 -27.12 12.41
N SER A 23 15.90 -26.15 11.59
CA SER A 23 15.54 -26.08 10.18
C SER A 23 16.59 -25.30 9.38
N VAL A 24 16.67 -25.57 8.08
CA VAL A 24 17.51 -24.79 7.15
C VAL A 24 17.13 -23.31 7.18
N LEU A 25 15.85 -23.00 7.33
CA LEU A 25 15.38 -21.62 7.47
C LEU A 25 16.04 -20.88 8.65
N GLU A 26 16.20 -21.53 9.81
CA GLU A 26 16.89 -20.92 10.96
C GLU A 26 18.36 -20.60 10.64
N VAL A 27 19.04 -21.47 9.89
CA VAL A 27 20.44 -21.27 9.47
C VAL A 27 20.55 -20.07 8.54
N LEU A 28 19.70 -20.01 7.51
CA LEU A 28 19.70 -18.93 6.53
C LEU A 28 19.37 -17.58 7.17
N GLU A 29 18.35 -17.53 8.02
CA GLU A 29 17.97 -16.30 8.72
C GLU A 29 19.05 -15.85 9.72
N CYS A 30 19.71 -16.81 10.40
CA CYS A 30 20.79 -16.51 11.33
C CYS A 30 22.02 -15.93 10.63
N LEU A 31 22.46 -16.52 9.51
CA LEU A 31 23.60 -16.05 8.73
C LEU A 31 23.32 -14.69 8.09
N ARG A 32 22.14 -14.49 7.50
CA ARG A 32 21.70 -13.19 6.95
C ARG A 32 21.81 -12.07 7.99
N ASP A 33 21.24 -12.28 9.17
CA ASP A 33 21.20 -11.25 10.21
C ASP A 33 22.58 -11.02 10.84
N ALA A 34 23.40 -12.07 10.95
CA ALA A 34 24.79 -11.94 11.40
C ALA A 34 25.66 -11.16 10.41
N ILE A 35 25.46 -11.32 9.10
CA ILE A 35 26.15 -10.54 8.07
C ILE A 35 25.68 -9.07 8.11
N LYS A 36 24.39 -8.80 8.35
CA LYS A 36 23.88 -7.44 8.57
C LYS A 36 24.50 -6.79 9.82
N ALA A 37 24.63 -7.55 10.91
CA ALA A 37 25.28 -7.10 12.13
C ALA A 37 26.77 -6.81 11.89
N HIS A 38 27.47 -7.70 11.18
CA HIS A 38 28.87 -7.52 10.79
C HIS A 38 29.08 -6.28 9.92
N ARG A 39 28.20 -6.04 8.93
CA ARG A 39 28.21 -4.82 8.11
C ARG A 39 28.12 -3.56 8.97
N SER A 40 27.21 -3.53 9.95
CA SER A 40 27.06 -2.39 10.86
C SER A 40 28.27 -2.21 11.78
N LEU A 41 28.82 -3.31 12.31
CA LEU A 41 30.07 -3.26 13.10
C LEU A 41 31.22 -2.66 12.29
N TYR A 42 31.38 -3.07 11.04
CA TYR A 42 32.47 -2.59 10.20
C TYR A 42 32.25 -1.15 9.71
N LEU A 43 31.12 -0.84 9.07
CA LEU A 43 30.87 0.46 8.46
C LEU A 43 30.54 1.56 9.49
N ASP A 44 29.71 1.24 10.49
CA ASP A 44 29.23 2.25 11.43
C ASP A 44 30.16 2.38 12.64
N LYS A 45 30.75 1.27 13.08
CA LYS A 45 31.59 1.23 14.30
C LYS A 45 33.08 1.07 14.03
N ASN A 46 33.50 0.78 12.80
CA ASN A 46 34.91 0.52 12.46
C ASN A 46 35.51 -0.63 13.26
N ILE A 47 34.70 -1.65 13.55
CA ILE A 47 35.08 -2.86 14.29
C ILE A 47 35.08 -4.03 13.32
N LEU A 48 36.17 -4.77 13.28
CA LEU A 48 36.28 -6.04 12.54
C LEU A 48 36.16 -7.22 13.52
N HIS A 49 35.41 -8.26 13.18
CA HIS A 49 35.10 -9.35 14.12
C HIS A 49 36.27 -10.33 14.28
N GLN A 50 36.90 -10.71 13.16
CA GLN A 50 38.07 -11.59 13.05
C GLN A 50 37.90 -13.06 13.41
N ASP A 51 36.84 -13.42 14.13
CA ASP A 51 36.57 -14.81 14.53
C ASP A 51 35.13 -15.23 14.24
N ILE A 52 34.73 -15.27 12.97
CA ILE A 52 33.43 -15.82 12.57
C ILE A 52 33.48 -17.34 12.59
N SER A 53 32.61 -17.97 13.39
CA SER A 53 32.56 -19.42 13.56
C SER A 53 31.18 -19.89 14.05
N ILE A 54 30.91 -21.19 13.96
CA ILE A 54 29.65 -21.80 14.42
C ILE A 54 29.37 -21.61 15.93
N SER A 55 30.39 -21.33 16.75
CA SER A 55 30.23 -21.05 18.18
C SER A 55 29.87 -19.60 18.48
N ASN A 56 30.19 -18.69 17.56
CA ASN A 56 30.00 -17.25 17.72
C ASN A 56 28.71 -16.75 17.06
N LEU A 57 27.91 -17.66 16.50
CA LEU A 57 26.61 -17.39 15.88
C LEU A 57 25.50 -18.05 16.69
N ILE A 58 24.55 -17.23 17.14
CA ILE A 58 23.44 -17.65 18.00
C ILE A 58 22.10 -17.46 17.30
N ILE A 59 21.28 -18.50 17.30
CA ILE A 59 19.86 -18.47 16.97
C ILE A 59 19.09 -18.14 18.26
N PRO A 60 18.41 -16.98 18.38
CA PRO A 60 17.71 -16.58 19.60
C PRO A 60 16.54 -17.50 19.96
N ASN A 61 16.31 -17.71 21.26
CA ASN A 61 15.23 -18.58 21.78
C ASN A 61 13.83 -17.93 21.74
N THR A 62 13.67 -16.78 21.05
CA THR A 62 12.46 -15.96 21.12
C THR A 62 11.31 -16.55 20.31
N TYR A 63 10.34 -17.14 21.01
CA TYR A 63 8.96 -17.40 20.57
C TYR A 63 8.11 -16.12 20.45
N ILE A 64 8.72 -15.00 20.04
CA ILE A 64 8.00 -13.75 19.83
C ILE A 64 7.96 -13.51 18.33
N ASP A 65 6.77 -13.74 17.77
CA ASP A 65 6.40 -13.58 16.36
C ASP A 65 6.34 -12.08 15.94
N ASN A 66 7.29 -11.28 16.43
CA ASN A 66 7.45 -9.91 15.98
C ASN A 66 8.41 -9.93 14.78
N GLN A 67 7.91 -9.50 13.62
CA GLN A 67 8.65 -9.45 12.35
C GLN A 67 9.98 -8.70 12.44
N ASP A 68 10.12 -7.82 13.43
CA ASP A 68 11.28 -6.95 13.63
C ASP A 68 12.33 -7.51 14.62
N SER A 69 12.16 -8.75 15.14
CA SER A 69 13.15 -9.39 16.02
C SER A 69 14.31 -10.02 15.25
N PRO A 70 15.59 -9.83 15.68
CA PRO A 70 16.73 -10.44 15.02
C PRO A 70 16.66 -11.97 15.11
N LYS A 71 16.90 -12.64 13.98
CA LYS A 71 16.87 -14.11 13.84
C LYS A 71 18.27 -14.73 13.93
N GLY A 72 19.31 -13.91 13.87
CA GLY A 72 20.70 -14.27 14.16
C GLY A 72 21.38 -13.20 15.00
N VAL A 73 22.24 -13.64 15.92
CA VAL A 73 23.07 -12.75 16.75
C VAL A 73 24.52 -13.17 16.64
N LEU A 74 25.37 -12.22 16.25
CA LEU A 74 26.82 -12.34 16.26
C LEU A 74 27.34 -11.97 17.65
N ILE A 75 28.09 -12.86 18.29
CA ILE A 75 28.61 -12.69 19.65
C ILE A 75 30.14 -12.86 19.68
N HIS A 76 30.75 -12.64 20.86
CA HIS A 76 32.17 -12.91 21.12
C HIS A 76 33.14 -11.95 20.42
N LEU A 77 33.05 -10.66 20.80
CA LEU A 77 33.90 -9.57 20.30
C LEU A 77 35.31 -9.50 20.95
N ASP A 78 35.71 -10.49 21.74
CA ASP A 78 37.01 -10.47 22.46
C ASP A 78 38.21 -10.52 21.51
N SER A 79 38.03 -11.11 20.32
CA SER A 79 39.02 -11.12 19.24
C SER A 79 38.81 -10.00 18.22
N SER A 80 37.82 -9.13 18.45
CA SER A 80 37.51 -8.04 17.52
C SER A 80 38.57 -6.94 17.57
N ARG A 81 38.72 -6.23 16.45
CA ARG A 81 39.68 -5.15 16.30
C ARG A 81 38.97 -3.85 15.99
N ASP A 82 39.16 -2.87 16.88
CA ASP A 82 38.81 -1.47 16.61
C ASP A 82 39.86 -0.85 15.69
N LEU A 83 39.46 -0.55 14.45
CA LEU A 83 40.32 -0.02 13.41
C LEU A 83 40.71 1.45 13.65
N LYS A 84 40.09 2.14 14.62
CA LYS A 84 40.45 3.52 15.02
C LYS A 84 41.55 3.59 16.08
N ILE A 85 41.65 2.56 16.93
CA ILE A 85 42.50 2.61 18.14
C ILE A 85 43.79 1.80 17.97
N LEU A 86 43.77 0.72 17.19
CA LEU A 86 44.88 -0.24 17.11
C LEU A 86 45.85 0.08 15.94
N SER A 87 47.14 -0.27 16.10
CA SER A 87 48.20 -0.05 15.08
C SER A 87 47.81 -0.69 13.74
N LYS A 88 48.40 -0.29 12.60
CA LYS A 88 48.14 -0.93 11.28
C LYS A 88 48.94 -2.22 11.05
N GLU A 89 49.70 -2.66 12.04
CA GLU A 89 50.51 -3.88 11.96
C GLU A 89 49.62 -5.13 12.07
N PRO A 90 49.95 -6.23 11.39
CA PRO A 90 49.27 -7.50 11.60
C PRO A 90 49.45 -7.97 13.05
N ASN A 91 48.36 -8.18 13.77
CA ASN A 91 48.40 -9.07 14.93
C ASN A 91 48.48 -10.50 14.38
N GLY A 92 49.20 -11.40 15.03
CA GLY A 92 49.34 -12.80 14.56
C GLY A 92 48.01 -13.45 14.17
N LEU A 93 48.05 -14.52 13.38
CA LEU A 93 46.87 -15.23 12.87
C LEU A 93 45.80 -15.42 13.96
N THR A 94 44.68 -14.72 13.80
CA THR A 94 43.53 -14.71 14.72
C THR A 94 42.31 -15.20 13.96
N GLY A 95 41.56 -16.13 14.55
CA GLY A 95 40.36 -16.73 13.99
C GLY A 95 40.33 -18.26 14.10
N THR A 96 39.14 -18.83 14.00
CA THR A 96 38.93 -20.28 14.04
C THR A 96 39.43 -20.92 12.74
N LYS A 97 40.48 -21.75 12.82
CA LYS A 97 41.18 -22.40 11.68
C LYS A 97 40.27 -22.98 10.60
N LEU A 98 39.17 -23.60 11.01
CA LEU A 98 38.17 -24.22 10.14
C LEU A 98 37.37 -23.20 9.29
N PHE A 99 37.36 -21.92 9.62
CA PHE A 99 36.57 -20.91 8.91
C PHE A 99 37.42 -19.76 8.35
N MET A 100 38.75 -19.78 8.54
CA MET A 100 39.62 -18.69 8.08
C MET A 100 39.69 -18.56 6.55
N ALA A 101 39.77 -17.32 6.07
CA ALA A 101 39.92 -17.00 4.66
C ALA A 101 41.22 -17.57 4.04
N ILE A 102 41.18 -17.95 2.76
CA ILE A 102 42.33 -18.49 2.00
C ILE A 102 43.54 -17.56 2.11
N GLN A 103 43.35 -16.26 1.94
CA GLN A 103 44.45 -15.30 1.94
C GLN A 103 45.19 -15.26 3.29
N LEU A 104 44.46 -15.36 4.41
CA LEU A 104 45.04 -15.44 5.75
C LEU A 104 45.81 -16.75 5.93
N LEU A 105 45.23 -17.87 5.47
CA LEU A 105 45.85 -19.19 5.56
C LEU A 105 47.16 -19.28 4.74
N GLN A 106 47.20 -18.66 3.55
CA GLN A 106 48.39 -18.61 2.69
C GLN A 106 49.51 -17.74 3.29
N SER A 107 49.16 -16.65 3.98
CA SER A 107 50.14 -15.74 4.59
C SER A 107 50.88 -16.35 5.79
N GLY A 108 50.25 -17.29 6.49
CA GLY A 108 50.86 -18.03 7.60
C GLY A 108 51.32 -17.15 8.78
N VAL A 109 52.09 -17.75 9.69
CA VAL A 109 52.70 -17.04 10.84
C VAL A 109 53.96 -16.26 10.42
N GLU A 110 54.57 -16.64 9.30
CA GLU A 110 55.86 -16.12 8.83
C GLU A 110 55.74 -14.79 8.07
N SER A 111 54.59 -14.48 7.45
CA SER A 111 54.35 -13.22 6.74
C SER A 111 52.89 -12.76 6.89
N PRO A 112 52.45 -12.41 8.12
CA PRO A 112 51.04 -12.15 8.41
C PRO A 112 50.52 -10.93 7.65
N ILE A 113 49.30 -11.04 7.10
CA ILE A 113 48.60 -9.91 6.47
C ILE A 113 47.52 -9.34 7.38
N LEU A 114 47.07 -8.12 7.08
CA LEU A 114 46.00 -7.47 7.83
C LEU A 114 44.65 -8.16 7.56
N HIS A 115 43.94 -8.54 8.61
CA HIS A 115 42.56 -9.01 8.52
C HIS A 115 41.65 -7.89 7.99
N THR A 116 40.75 -8.19 7.05
CA THR A 116 39.80 -7.25 6.45
C THR A 116 38.35 -7.75 6.53
N TYR A 117 37.39 -6.89 6.20
CA TYR A 117 35.97 -7.26 6.16
C TYR A 117 35.67 -8.45 5.23
N ARG A 118 36.40 -8.58 4.10
CA ARG A 118 36.20 -9.69 3.16
C ARG A 118 36.56 -11.04 3.79
N HIS A 119 37.59 -11.07 4.65
CA HIS A 119 37.96 -12.32 5.32
C HIS A 119 36.88 -12.81 6.29
N ASP A 120 36.22 -11.90 7.01
CA ASP A 120 35.07 -12.25 7.84
C ASP A 120 33.88 -12.71 6.97
N LEU A 121 33.64 -12.08 5.80
CA LEU A 121 32.62 -12.51 4.83
C LEU A 121 32.92 -13.90 4.23
N GLU A 122 34.17 -14.18 3.89
CA GLU A 122 34.62 -15.50 3.44
C GLU A 122 34.42 -16.55 4.54
N SER A 123 34.60 -16.16 5.81
CA SER A 123 34.36 -17.04 6.95
C SER A 123 32.88 -17.41 7.11
N PHE A 124 31.95 -16.48 6.84
CA PHE A 124 30.51 -16.78 6.77
C PHE A 124 30.17 -17.82 5.69
N PHE A 125 30.83 -17.74 4.53
CA PHE A 125 30.67 -18.72 3.46
C PHE A 125 31.14 -20.12 3.89
N TYR A 126 32.29 -20.24 4.56
CA TYR A 126 32.74 -21.53 5.09
C TYR A 126 31.85 -22.07 6.20
N VAL A 127 31.28 -21.21 7.05
CA VAL A 127 30.29 -21.64 8.04
C VAL A 127 29.05 -22.21 7.36
N PHE A 128 28.55 -21.57 6.30
CA PHE A 128 27.42 -22.08 5.52
C PHE A 128 27.72 -23.45 4.89
N LEU A 129 28.83 -23.58 4.17
CA LEU A 129 29.25 -24.85 3.55
C LEU A 129 29.44 -25.96 4.60
N PHE A 130 30.01 -25.63 5.75
CA PHE A 130 30.21 -26.58 6.85
C PHE A 130 28.91 -27.09 7.47
N LEU A 131 27.86 -26.26 7.52
CA LEU A 131 26.54 -26.68 7.96
C LEU A 131 25.81 -27.48 6.88
N ALA A 132 26.01 -27.14 5.60
CA ALA A 132 25.35 -27.75 4.47
C ALA A 132 25.91 -29.14 4.11
N VAL A 133 27.22 -29.34 4.18
CA VAL A 133 27.88 -30.65 3.98
C VAL A 133 28.08 -31.27 5.35
N ALA A 134 27.54 -32.46 5.58
CA ALA A 134 27.45 -33.17 6.87
C ALA A 134 28.76 -33.22 7.69
N GLY A 135 29.15 -32.10 8.32
CA GLY A 135 30.34 -31.96 9.15
C GLY A 135 31.54 -32.75 8.65
N HIS A 136 31.97 -32.56 7.40
CA HIS A 136 33.17 -33.23 6.92
C HIS A 136 34.38 -32.77 7.75
N GLY A 137 34.76 -33.63 8.70
CA GLY A 137 36.05 -33.62 9.38
C GLY A 137 35.99 -33.45 10.89
N GLU A 138 36.26 -34.55 11.60
CA GLU A 138 37.01 -34.52 12.85
C GLU A 138 38.19 -33.52 12.78
N SER A 139 38.57 -32.97 13.93
CA SER A 139 39.55 -31.91 14.12
C SER A 139 40.68 -31.86 13.08
N THR A 140 40.78 -30.76 12.33
CA THR A 140 41.91 -30.39 11.45
C THR A 140 43.21 -30.05 12.20
N ASP A 141 43.40 -30.58 13.40
CA ASP A 141 44.53 -30.18 14.26
C ASP A 141 45.88 -30.67 13.71
N GLU A 142 45.90 -31.70 12.85
CA GLU A 142 47.13 -32.23 12.23
C GLU A 142 47.55 -31.57 10.91
N MET A 143 46.65 -30.87 10.19
CA MET A 143 46.98 -30.24 8.90
C MET A 143 47.61 -28.86 9.08
N ASN A 144 48.68 -28.55 8.35
CA ASN A 144 49.26 -27.21 8.38
C ASN A 144 48.42 -26.19 7.59
N TRP A 145 48.61 -24.89 7.86
CA TRP A 145 47.83 -23.79 7.29
C TRP A 145 47.86 -23.74 5.76
N ALA A 146 49.03 -24.01 5.17
CA ALA A 146 49.25 -23.98 3.73
C ALA A 146 48.46 -25.08 2.99
N GLU A 147 48.36 -26.27 3.57
CA GLU A 147 47.62 -27.37 2.96
C GLU A 147 46.10 -27.13 2.98
N ILE A 148 45.58 -26.49 4.03
CA ILE A 148 44.17 -26.08 4.09
C ILE A 148 43.87 -25.03 3.02
N ALA A 149 44.75 -24.04 2.88
CA ALA A 149 44.61 -23.01 1.84
C ALA A 149 44.61 -23.61 0.44
N ARG A 150 45.56 -24.52 0.16
CA ARG A 150 45.70 -25.18 -1.15
C ARG A 150 44.44 -25.94 -1.54
N LYS A 151 43.90 -26.77 -0.63
CA LYS A 151 42.68 -27.53 -0.89
C LYS A 151 41.47 -26.62 -1.12
N ARG A 152 41.33 -25.54 -0.36
CA ARG A 152 40.23 -24.57 -0.56
C ARG A 152 40.33 -23.87 -1.90
N THR A 153 41.51 -23.41 -2.28
CA THR A 153 41.73 -22.81 -3.60
C THR A 153 41.38 -23.79 -4.71
N GLU A 154 41.82 -25.05 -4.61
CA GLU A 154 41.52 -26.10 -5.59
C GLU A 154 40.02 -26.37 -5.74
N VAL A 155 39.27 -26.39 -4.64
CA VAL A 155 37.81 -26.64 -4.65
C VAL A 155 37.04 -25.42 -5.16
N ILE A 156 37.36 -24.21 -4.70
CA ILE A 156 36.56 -23.02 -4.99
C ILE A 156 36.87 -22.42 -6.37
N SER A 157 38.13 -22.49 -6.82
CA SER A 157 38.51 -21.90 -8.12
C SER A 157 37.97 -22.67 -9.32
N SER A 158 37.68 -23.96 -9.18
CA SER A 158 37.17 -24.83 -10.25
C SER A 158 35.68 -25.07 -10.07
N MET A 159 34.86 -24.67 -11.05
CA MET A 159 33.42 -24.96 -11.05
C MET A 159 33.14 -26.48 -11.00
N SER A 160 34.00 -27.32 -11.60
CA SER A 160 33.85 -28.77 -11.53
C SER A 160 34.04 -29.29 -10.11
N ASN A 161 35.10 -28.84 -9.43
CA ASN A 161 35.41 -29.29 -8.07
C ASN A 161 34.41 -28.72 -7.06
N PHE A 162 33.93 -27.50 -7.29
CA PHE A 162 32.89 -26.90 -6.47
C PHE A 162 31.55 -27.64 -6.61
N ASN A 163 31.20 -28.06 -7.84
CA ASN A 163 30.03 -28.89 -8.08
C ASN A 163 30.10 -30.23 -7.35
N GLU A 164 31.29 -30.86 -7.27
CA GLU A 164 31.49 -32.06 -6.47
C GLU A 164 31.20 -31.81 -4.98
N LEU A 165 31.70 -30.70 -4.42
CA LEU A 165 31.43 -30.32 -3.03
C LEU A 165 29.94 -30.08 -2.77
N ILE A 166 29.26 -29.28 -3.60
CA ILE A 166 27.85 -28.96 -3.35
C ILE A 166 26.94 -30.19 -3.55
N ASN A 167 27.36 -31.18 -4.35
CA ASN A 167 26.66 -32.46 -4.48
C ASN A 167 26.72 -33.32 -3.20
N GLU A 168 27.62 -33.01 -2.27
CA GLU A 168 27.68 -33.63 -0.94
C GLU A 168 26.79 -32.94 0.10
N PHE A 169 25.98 -31.95 -0.30
CA PHE A 169 25.04 -31.29 0.59
C PHE A 169 24.08 -32.29 1.22
N LEU A 170 23.83 -32.12 2.52
CA LEU A 170 22.81 -32.83 3.25
C LEU A 170 21.45 -32.68 2.52
N PRO A 171 20.59 -33.70 2.51
CA PRO A 171 19.32 -33.66 1.78
C PRO A 171 18.43 -32.45 2.13
N GLU A 172 18.52 -31.94 3.36
CA GLU A 172 17.78 -30.76 3.80
C GLU A 172 18.31 -29.43 3.22
N PHE A 173 19.56 -29.39 2.76
CA PHE A 173 20.19 -28.23 2.10
C PHE A 173 20.19 -28.32 0.56
N GLU A 174 19.54 -29.30 -0.05
CA GLU A 174 19.53 -29.50 -1.51
C GLU A 174 19.09 -28.24 -2.27
N ASN A 175 18.11 -27.50 -1.73
CA ASN A 175 17.60 -26.25 -2.35
C ASN A 175 18.52 -25.04 -2.14
N CYS A 176 19.64 -25.21 -1.42
CA CYS A 176 20.60 -24.14 -1.14
C CYS A 176 21.88 -24.24 -2.00
N LYS A 177 21.92 -25.11 -3.01
CA LYS A 177 23.05 -25.22 -3.95
C LYS A 177 23.26 -23.93 -4.74
N ASP A 178 22.17 -23.33 -5.25
CA ASP A 178 22.21 -22.05 -5.96
C ASP A 178 22.78 -20.93 -5.07
N LEU A 179 22.45 -20.92 -3.77
CA LEU A 179 23.04 -19.97 -2.81
C LEU A 179 24.55 -20.19 -2.66
N ALA A 180 25.02 -21.44 -2.67
CA ALA A 180 26.45 -21.74 -2.58
C ALA A 180 27.20 -21.21 -3.82
N ASP A 181 26.62 -21.37 -5.01
CA ASP A 181 27.14 -20.83 -6.26
C ASP A 181 27.15 -19.29 -6.24
N ASP A 182 26.04 -18.66 -5.85
CA ASP A 182 25.94 -17.20 -5.73
C ASP A 182 27.01 -16.64 -4.79
N LEU A 183 27.18 -17.23 -3.60
CA LEU A 183 28.19 -16.79 -2.64
C LEU A 183 29.61 -17.00 -3.16
N ARG A 184 29.86 -18.09 -3.90
CA ARG A 184 31.15 -18.34 -4.57
C ARG A 184 31.45 -17.25 -5.59
N GLU A 185 30.49 -16.93 -6.46
CA GLU A 185 30.64 -15.89 -7.48
C GLU A 185 30.87 -14.51 -6.82
N ILE A 186 30.07 -14.16 -5.82
CA ILE A 186 30.17 -12.87 -5.11
C ILE A 186 31.54 -12.68 -4.44
N LEU A 187 32.08 -13.73 -3.80
CA LEU A 187 33.30 -13.63 -3.00
C LEU A 187 34.59 -13.81 -3.81
N PHE A 188 34.56 -14.67 -4.82
CA PHE A 188 35.77 -15.14 -5.51
C PHE A 188 35.85 -14.77 -6.98
N PHE A 189 34.75 -14.32 -7.61
CA PHE A 189 34.70 -13.92 -9.01
C PHE A 189 34.01 -12.55 -9.19
N PRO A 190 34.40 -11.51 -8.43
CA PRO A 190 33.69 -10.23 -8.40
C PRO A 190 33.72 -9.45 -9.73
N ASP A 191 34.62 -9.84 -10.65
CA ASP A 191 34.83 -9.24 -11.97
C ASP A 191 34.49 -10.23 -13.12
N GLY A 192 33.94 -11.41 -12.81
CA GLY A 192 33.53 -12.47 -13.75
C GLY A 192 34.32 -13.79 -13.63
N ASP A 193 33.81 -14.85 -14.27
CA ASP A 193 34.20 -16.27 -14.11
C ASP A 193 35.70 -16.59 -14.36
N ASP A 194 36.44 -15.71 -15.02
CA ASP A 194 37.84 -15.98 -15.45
C ASP A 194 38.92 -15.48 -14.48
N ASP A 195 38.58 -14.71 -13.43
CA ASP A 195 39.56 -14.09 -12.52
C ASP A 195 39.33 -14.42 -11.04
N PHE A 196 39.94 -15.51 -10.56
CA PHE A 196 39.82 -15.96 -9.18
C PHE A 196 40.50 -14.99 -8.20
N PHE A 197 39.69 -14.31 -7.40
CA PHE A 197 40.12 -13.22 -6.53
C PHE A 197 39.97 -13.57 -5.04
N ILE A 198 41.09 -13.50 -4.31
CA ILE A 198 41.14 -13.68 -2.84
C ILE A 198 41.58 -12.43 -2.08
N GLY A 199 41.87 -11.33 -2.79
CA GLY A 199 42.31 -10.06 -2.21
C GLY A 199 41.16 -9.26 -1.61
N THR A 200 41.41 -8.04 -1.13
CA THR A 200 40.35 -7.16 -0.60
C THR A 200 40.29 -5.85 -1.36
N LYS A 201 39.12 -5.49 -1.90
CA LYS A 201 38.85 -4.15 -2.46
C LYS A 201 38.58 -3.17 -1.31
N THR A 202 39.19 -1.99 -1.33
CA THR A 202 39.10 -0.98 -0.25
C THR A 202 38.20 0.20 -0.59
N ASP A 203 37.66 0.27 -1.81
CA ASP A 203 36.71 1.30 -2.23
C ASP A 203 35.36 1.15 -1.50
N GLY A 204 34.83 2.26 -0.98
CA GLY A 204 33.59 2.26 -0.20
C GLY A 204 32.37 1.73 -0.96
N LYS A 205 32.29 1.93 -2.29
CA LYS A 205 31.18 1.41 -3.10
C LYS A 205 31.31 -0.10 -3.32
N GLU A 206 32.53 -0.59 -3.51
CA GLU A 206 32.78 -2.02 -3.66
C GLU A 206 32.50 -2.79 -2.36
N ILE A 207 32.81 -2.19 -1.20
CA ILE A 207 32.46 -2.73 0.12
C ILE A 207 30.94 -2.87 0.26
N GLU A 208 30.19 -1.80 -0.04
CA GLU A 208 28.72 -1.84 0.03
C GLU A 208 28.10 -2.84 -0.97
N LYS A 209 28.69 -2.95 -2.16
CA LYS A 209 28.25 -3.87 -3.21
C LYS A 209 28.36 -5.33 -2.74
N ILE A 210 29.49 -5.75 -2.18
CA ILE A 210 29.67 -7.15 -1.76
C ILE A 210 28.82 -7.52 -0.54
N TYR A 211 28.68 -6.62 0.44
CA TYR A 211 27.74 -6.81 1.55
C TYR A 211 26.29 -6.91 1.06
N GLY A 212 25.87 -5.99 0.17
CA GLY A 212 24.53 -6.00 -0.40
C GLY A 212 24.24 -7.27 -1.19
N ALA A 213 25.19 -7.71 -2.02
CA ALA A 213 25.06 -8.94 -2.81
C ALA A 213 24.91 -10.19 -1.92
N MET A 214 25.76 -10.36 -0.90
CA MET A 214 25.64 -11.51 0.01
C MET A 214 24.34 -11.47 0.81
N ILE A 215 23.94 -10.30 1.32
CA ILE A 215 22.67 -10.15 2.06
C ILE A 215 21.48 -10.53 1.17
N ASN A 216 21.46 -10.06 -0.08
CA ASN A 216 20.39 -10.36 -1.03
C ASN A 216 20.33 -11.85 -1.38
N ALA A 217 21.48 -12.50 -1.62
CA ALA A 217 21.53 -13.94 -1.89
C ALA A 217 20.91 -14.76 -0.74
N PHE A 218 21.23 -14.40 0.52
CA PHE A 218 20.58 -15.02 1.68
C PHE A 218 19.09 -14.64 1.81
N GLU A 219 18.67 -13.43 1.43
CA GLU A 219 17.24 -13.05 1.43
C GLU A 219 16.43 -13.84 0.40
N ASP A 220 16.97 -14.05 -0.80
CA ASP A 220 16.36 -14.84 -1.86
C ASP A 220 16.23 -16.31 -1.44
N ALA A 221 17.29 -16.88 -0.83
CA ALA A 221 17.25 -18.23 -0.29
C ALA A 221 16.22 -18.39 0.85
N VAL A 222 16.13 -17.40 1.76
CA VAL A 222 15.11 -17.39 2.82
C VAL A 222 13.70 -17.32 2.24
N ALA A 223 13.48 -16.51 1.20
CA ALA A 223 12.19 -16.37 0.55
C ALA A 223 11.78 -17.67 -0.16
N HIS A 224 12.73 -18.32 -0.83
CA HIS A 224 12.54 -19.62 -1.47
C HIS A 224 12.15 -20.69 -0.44
N GLU A 225 12.89 -20.79 0.66
CA GLU A 225 12.62 -21.78 1.71
C GLU A 225 11.25 -21.55 2.39
N LYS A 226 10.87 -20.29 2.65
CA LYS A 226 9.53 -19.95 3.15
C LYS A 226 8.43 -20.35 2.18
N LEU A 227 8.64 -20.17 0.88
CA LEU A 227 7.69 -20.59 -0.13
C LEU A 227 7.54 -22.12 -0.17
N LEU A 228 8.64 -22.88 -0.06
CA LEU A 228 8.61 -24.34 0.01
C LEU A 228 7.86 -24.83 1.25
N ILE A 229 8.08 -24.21 2.40
CA ILE A 229 7.33 -24.49 3.64
C ILE A 229 5.83 -24.24 3.44
N LEU A 230 5.46 -23.08 2.87
CA LEU A 230 4.07 -22.74 2.57
C LEU A 230 3.42 -23.71 1.58
N LEU A 231 4.14 -24.10 0.51
CA LEU A 231 3.66 -25.08 -0.47
C LEU A 231 3.47 -26.46 0.17
N SER A 232 4.41 -26.89 1.01
CA SER A 232 4.31 -28.14 1.79
C SER A 232 3.13 -28.12 2.75
N GLU A 233 2.87 -27.00 3.44
CA GLU A 233 1.69 -26.84 4.29
C GLU A 233 0.39 -26.84 3.48
N CYS A 234 0.34 -26.13 2.35
CA CYS A 234 -0.82 -26.16 1.44
C CYS A 234 -1.12 -27.57 0.92
N LEU A 235 -0.09 -28.37 0.62
CA LEU A 235 -0.23 -29.77 0.24
C LEU A 235 -0.74 -30.64 1.40
N LYS A 236 -0.33 -30.37 2.64
CA LYS A 236 -0.87 -31.05 3.85
C LYS A 236 -2.34 -30.72 4.13
N PHE A 237 -2.83 -29.54 3.73
CA PHE A 237 -4.24 -29.16 3.84
C PHE A 237 -5.13 -29.72 2.72
N SER A 238 -4.54 -30.25 1.64
CA SER A 238 -5.27 -31.09 0.68
C SER A 238 -5.40 -32.50 1.26
N ALA A 239 -6.56 -32.81 1.84
CA ALA A 239 -6.88 -34.16 2.29
C ALA A 239 -7.04 -35.11 1.08
N ILE A 240 -5.91 -35.54 0.51
CA ILE A 240 -5.83 -36.73 -0.34
C ILE A 240 -5.59 -37.92 0.60
N PRO A 241 -6.36 -39.01 0.52
CA PRO A 241 -6.08 -40.20 1.32
C PRO A 241 -4.67 -40.72 1.00
N ARG A 242 -3.90 -41.04 2.04
CA ARG A 242 -2.65 -41.81 1.91
C ARG A 242 -2.94 -43.11 1.16
N ILE A 243 -2.54 -43.18 -0.10
CA ILE A 243 -2.25 -44.46 -0.75
C ILE A 243 -0.85 -44.83 -0.29
N SER A 244 -0.78 -45.83 0.59
CA SER A 244 0.43 -46.55 0.90
C SER A 244 0.87 -47.32 -0.34
N GLU A 245 1.97 -46.94 -0.96
CA GLU A 245 3.00 -47.80 -1.57
C GLU A 245 3.98 -46.96 -2.40
N GLY A 246 5.29 -47.14 -2.16
CA GLY A 246 6.33 -46.78 -3.13
C GLY A 246 7.06 -45.45 -2.93
N ASN A 247 7.81 -45.30 -1.83
CA ASN A 247 8.97 -44.41 -1.79
C ASN A 247 10.09 -45.03 -2.66
N ASP A 248 10.04 -44.90 -3.98
CA ASP A 248 11.17 -45.28 -4.87
C ASP A 248 11.08 -44.73 -6.32
N LEU A 249 10.27 -43.70 -6.59
CA LEU A 249 10.03 -43.20 -7.96
C LEU A 249 10.54 -41.78 -8.27
N LEU A 250 11.19 -41.11 -7.33
CA LEU A 250 11.75 -39.76 -7.55
C LEU A 250 13.26 -39.73 -7.86
N PHE A 251 13.98 -40.85 -7.73
CA PHE A 251 15.44 -40.90 -7.94
C PHE A 251 15.91 -41.54 -9.26
N SER A 252 15.00 -41.98 -10.13
CA SER A 252 15.36 -42.69 -11.39
C SER A 252 15.22 -41.85 -12.66
N PHE A 253 14.91 -40.55 -12.59
CA PHE A 253 14.61 -39.74 -13.78
C PHE A 253 15.80 -38.94 -14.35
N SER A 254 16.99 -38.97 -13.73
CA SER A 254 18.11 -38.10 -14.12
C SER A 254 19.10 -38.70 -15.13
N SER A 255 19.17 -40.04 -15.28
CA SER A 255 20.24 -40.68 -16.07
C SER A 255 19.86 -41.12 -17.49
N HIS A 256 18.61 -40.93 -17.92
CA HIS A 256 18.15 -41.36 -19.26
C HIS A 256 17.96 -40.20 -20.27
N LEU A 257 18.19 -38.95 -19.86
CA LEU A 257 17.89 -37.77 -20.69
C LEU A 257 19.07 -37.24 -21.53
N ILE A 258 20.27 -37.80 -21.40
CA ILE A 258 21.48 -37.22 -22.03
C ILE A 258 21.76 -37.74 -23.47
N ASN A 259 21.09 -38.78 -23.98
CA ASN A 259 21.55 -39.45 -25.21
C ASN A 259 20.59 -39.54 -26.41
N LEU A 260 19.65 -38.60 -26.62
CA LEU A 260 18.78 -38.62 -27.82
C LEU A 260 18.43 -37.22 -28.39
N ALA A 261 19.41 -36.58 -29.04
CA ALA A 261 19.18 -35.49 -30.00
C ALA A 261 19.32 -36.07 -31.42
N SER A 262 18.28 -36.15 -32.25
CA SER A 262 17.97 -35.06 -33.18
C SER A 262 16.65 -35.25 -33.96
N ALA A 263 15.82 -36.26 -33.65
CA ALA A 263 14.56 -36.52 -34.37
C ALA A 263 13.29 -36.54 -33.49
N LYS A 264 13.42 -36.43 -32.16
CA LYS A 264 12.30 -36.56 -31.20
C LYS A 264 11.74 -35.22 -30.68
N LYS A 265 12.34 -34.07 -31.00
CA LYS A 265 11.93 -32.75 -30.46
C LYS A 265 10.49 -32.35 -30.82
N VAL A 266 9.96 -32.78 -31.97
CA VAL A 266 8.59 -32.46 -32.39
C VAL A 266 7.56 -33.32 -31.63
N VAL A 267 7.82 -34.63 -31.50
CA VAL A 267 6.92 -35.57 -30.79
C VAL A 267 6.92 -35.32 -29.28
N TYR A 268 8.08 -35.01 -28.67
CA TYR A 268 8.12 -34.64 -27.25
C TYR A 268 7.48 -33.29 -26.98
N ALA A 269 7.58 -32.32 -27.90
CA ALA A 269 6.86 -31.06 -27.77
C ALA A 269 5.34 -31.27 -27.83
N GLU A 270 4.84 -32.13 -28.73
CA GLU A 270 3.41 -32.47 -28.79
C GLU A 270 2.92 -33.21 -27.55
N ILE A 271 3.70 -34.17 -27.04
CA ILE A 271 3.36 -34.91 -25.80
C ILE A 271 3.40 -33.95 -24.59
N MET A 272 4.43 -33.12 -24.45
CA MET A 272 4.51 -32.08 -23.41
C MET A 272 3.34 -31.11 -23.49
N LEU A 273 2.98 -30.64 -24.69
CA LEU A 273 1.82 -29.75 -24.87
C LEU A 273 0.53 -30.43 -24.43
N ARG A 274 0.37 -31.73 -24.73
CA ARG A 274 -0.81 -32.51 -24.35
C ARG A 274 -0.90 -32.72 -22.85
N GLU A 275 0.20 -33.08 -22.18
CA GLU A 275 0.22 -33.27 -20.72
C GLU A 275 0.02 -31.94 -19.97
N VAL A 276 0.58 -30.83 -20.49
CA VAL A 276 0.27 -29.48 -19.99
C VAL A 276 -1.20 -29.15 -20.21
N ALA A 277 -1.75 -29.45 -21.39
CA ALA A 277 -3.17 -29.19 -21.69
C ALA A 277 -4.10 -30.02 -20.78
N TYR A 278 -3.80 -31.29 -20.52
CA TYR A 278 -4.55 -32.12 -19.58
C TYR A 278 -4.41 -31.67 -18.14
N SER A 279 -3.22 -31.22 -17.73
CA SER A 279 -2.99 -30.66 -16.39
C SER A 279 -3.78 -29.37 -16.19
N VAL A 280 -3.78 -28.48 -17.18
CA VAL A 280 -4.57 -27.24 -17.18
C VAL A 280 -6.07 -27.57 -17.18
N ALA A 281 -6.52 -28.51 -18.02
CA ALA A 281 -7.92 -28.93 -18.05
C ALA A 281 -8.36 -29.55 -16.72
N GLY A 282 -7.52 -30.40 -16.11
CA GLY A 282 -7.74 -31.00 -14.81
C GLY A 282 -7.83 -29.95 -13.70
N PHE A 283 -6.93 -28.97 -13.69
CA PHE A 283 -6.97 -27.85 -12.74
C PHE A 283 -8.24 -27.00 -12.91
N VAL A 284 -8.63 -26.70 -14.15
CA VAL A 284 -9.88 -25.96 -14.43
C VAL A 284 -11.10 -26.74 -13.94
N LEU A 285 -11.18 -28.05 -14.22
CA LEU A 285 -12.26 -28.90 -13.73
C LEU A 285 -12.29 -28.97 -12.19
N LEU A 286 -11.14 -29.07 -11.55
CA LEU A 286 -11.03 -29.05 -10.08
C LEU A 286 -11.46 -27.70 -9.50
N ALA A 287 -11.12 -26.58 -10.15
CA ALA A 287 -11.58 -25.26 -9.75
C ALA A 287 -13.11 -25.11 -9.89
N TYR A 288 -13.71 -25.61 -10.98
CA TYR A 288 -15.17 -25.67 -11.15
C TYR A 288 -15.83 -26.57 -10.09
N ALA A 289 -15.26 -27.74 -9.82
CA ALA A 289 -15.77 -28.66 -8.81
C ALA A 289 -15.68 -28.03 -7.41
N ALA A 290 -14.59 -27.35 -7.07
CA ALA A 290 -14.43 -26.63 -5.82
C ALA A 290 -15.41 -25.46 -5.68
N GLU A 291 -15.62 -24.66 -6.73
CA GLU A 291 -16.63 -23.60 -6.71
C GLU A 291 -18.05 -24.18 -6.56
N TRP A 292 -18.34 -25.29 -7.23
CA TRP A 292 -19.60 -26.01 -7.06
C TRP A 292 -19.79 -26.51 -5.63
N ILE A 293 -18.78 -27.17 -5.03
CA ILE A 293 -18.81 -27.61 -3.63
C ILE A 293 -19.04 -26.43 -2.69
N LEU A 294 -18.33 -25.31 -2.87
CA LEU A 294 -18.54 -24.10 -2.07
C LEU A 294 -19.97 -23.55 -2.20
N SER A 295 -20.57 -23.67 -3.39
CA SER A 295 -21.96 -23.23 -3.62
C SER A 295 -23.01 -24.14 -2.98
N LEU A 296 -22.68 -25.40 -2.66
CA LEU A 296 -23.60 -26.31 -1.95
C LEU A 296 -23.88 -25.87 -0.50
N PHE A 297 -23.00 -25.06 0.07
CA PHE A 297 -23.15 -24.51 1.42
C PHE A 297 -23.90 -23.17 1.45
N ASP A 298 -24.34 -22.65 0.30
CA ASP A 298 -25.17 -21.44 0.26
C ASP A 298 -26.59 -21.74 0.74
N ASP A 299 -27.11 -20.92 1.65
CA ASP A 299 -28.51 -21.00 2.06
C ASP A 299 -29.39 -20.50 0.89
N PRO A 300 -30.46 -21.22 0.50
CA PRO A 300 -31.33 -20.83 -0.61
C PRO A 300 -31.98 -19.45 -0.49
N ARG A 301 -32.02 -18.87 0.73
CA ARG A 301 -32.54 -17.52 1.00
C ARG A 301 -31.50 -16.42 0.81
N GLU A 302 -30.23 -16.76 0.62
CA GLU A 302 -29.20 -15.78 0.30
C GLU A 302 -29.39 -15.19 -1.11
N PRO A 303 -28.91 -13.96 -1.36
CA PRO A 303 -28.89 -13.40 -2.70
C PRO A 303 -28.17 -14.32 -3.71
N LYS A 304 -28.69 -14.37 -4.93
CA LYS A 304 -28.16 -15.23 -6.00
C LYS A 304 -26.66 -15.03 -6.20
N ARG A 305 -25.88 -16.10 -6.08
CA ARG A 305 -24.46 -16.14 -6.43
C ARG A 305 -24.27 -15.95 -7.93
N LEU A 306 -23.42 -15.01 -8.31
CA LEU A 306 -22.93 -14.88 -9.68
C LEU A 306 -21.76 -15.83 -9.88
N GLN A 307 -21.71 -16.45 -11.06
CA GLN A 307 -20.56 -17.23 -11.48
C GLN A 307 -19.53 -16.31 -12.13
N SER A 308 -18.27 -16.53 -11.82
CA SER A 308 -17.16 -15.84 -12.49
C SER A 308 -16.74 -16.58 -13.76
N LYS A 309 -16.04 -15.90 -14.67
CA LYS A 309 -15.55 -16.54 -15.91
C LYS A 309 -14.44 -17.56 -15.66
N ILE A 310 -13.64 -17.35 -14.61
CA ILE A 310 -12.54 -18.21 -14.20
C ILE A 310 -12.88 -18.68 -12.79
N PRO A 311 -13.20 -19.96 -12.57
CA PRO A 311 -13.69 -20.40 -11.28
C PRO A 311 -12.75 -20.07 -10.12
N LEU A 312 -13.33 -19.84 -8.93
CA LEU A 312 -12.67 -19.44 -7.67
C LEU A 312 -11.95 -18.07 -7.69
N PHE A 313 -11.22 -17.76 -8.77
CA PHE A 313 -10.31 -16.62 -8.84
C PHE A 313 -10.85 -15.46 -9.66
N GLY A 314 -11.84 -15.68 -10.53
CA GLY A 314 -12.29 -14.70 -11.52
C GLY A 314 -12.87 -13.43 -10.89
N HIS A 315 -13.58 -13.56 -9.77
CA HIS A 315 -14.06 -12.41 -9.01
C HIS A 315 -12.92 -11.66 -8.32
N LEU A 316 -11.98 -12.37 -7.69
CA LEU A 316 -10.80 -11.75 -7.05
C LEU A 316 -9.96 -10.98 -8.08
N TRP A 317 -9.65 -11.61 -9.21
CA TRP A 317 -8.94 -10.97 -10.32
C TRP A 317 -9.69 -9.75 -10.87
N GLY A 318 -11.02 -9.87 -11.01
CA GLY A 318 -11.88 -8.77 -11.42
C GLY A 318 -11.78 -7.57 -10.47
N MET A 319 -11.82 -7.80 -9.16
CA MET A 319 -11.65 -6.75 -8.16
C MET A 319 -10.23 -6.18 -8.13
N MET A 320 -9.18 -6.99 -8.29
CA MET A 320 -7.81 -6.46 -8.35
C MET A 320 -7.59 -5.57 -9.58
N LYS A 321 -8.17 -5.95 -10.74
CA LYS A 321 -8.00 -5.21 -11.98
C LYS A 321 -8.86 -3.95 -12.05
N TYR A 322 -10.11 -4.03 -11.62
CA TYR A 322 -11.11 -2.97 -11.81
C TYR A 322 -11.52 -2.27 -10.50
N SER A 323 -11.04 -2.74 -9.34
CA SER A 323 -11.40 -2.22 -8.01
C SER A 323 -12.93 -2.15 -7.87
N SER A 324 -13.47 -1.11 -7.23
CA SER A 324 -14.91 -0.84 -7.09
C SER A 324 -15.65 -0.79 -8.45
N GLY A 325 -14.97 -0.46 -9.55
CA GLY A 325 -15.52 -0.51 -10.91
C GLY A 325 -15.94 -1.92 -11.35
N TYR A 326 -15.45 -2.98 -10.71
CA TYR A 326 -15.87 -4.35 -10.99
C TYR A 326 -17.38 -4.55 -10.77
N HIS A 327 -17.98 -3.84 -9.81
CA HIS A 327 -19.42 -3.92 -9.55
C HIS A 327 -20.27 -3.39 -10.72
N GLY A 328 -19.75 -2.47 -11.53
CA GLY A 328 -20.37 -2.04 -12.78
C GLY A 328 -20.41 -3.14 -13.85
N ILE A 329 -19.47 -4.10 -13.80
CA ILE A 329 -19.42 -5.26 -14.70
C ILE A 329 -20.38 -6.35 -14.19
N THR A 330 -20.29 -6.72 -12.91
CA THR A 330 -21.11 -7.80 -12.34
C THR A 330 -22.59 -7.44 -12.29
N SER A 331 -22.93 -6.16 -12.08
CA SER A 331 -24.33 -5.70 -12.03
C SER A 331 -25.09 -5.87 -13.35
N LYS A 332 -24.38 -5.98 -14.49
CA LYS A 332 -24.95 -6.21 -15.82
C LYS A 332 -25.22 -7.69 -16.12
N GLN A 333 -24.70 -8.60 -15.30
CA GLN A 333 -24.86 -10.05 -15.48
C GLN A 333 -26.18 -10.59 -14.92
N THR A 334 -26.92 -9.77 -14.18
CA THR A 334 -28.15 -10.17 -13.50
C THR A 334 -29.14 -9.02 -13.45
N ASN A 335 -30.43 -9.31 -13.39
CA ASN A 335 -31.48 -8.31 -13.15
C ASN A 335 -31.89 -8.21 -11.66
N GLU A 336 -31.34 -9.06 -10.80
CA GLU A 336 -31.63 -9.06 -9.36
C GLU A 336 -31.24 -7.74 -8.69
N GLU A 337 -32.06 -7.28 -7.73
CA GLU A 337 -31.80 -6.06 -6.96
C GLU A 337 -30.57 -6.18 -6.03
N ILE A 338 -30.26 -7.41 -5.62
CA ILE A 338 -29.11 -7.79 -4.80
C ILE A 338 -28.59 -9.16 -5.25
N TYR A 339 -27.28 -9.33 -5.27
CA TYR A 339 -26.63 -10.58 -5.70
C TYR A 339 -25.34 -10.82 -4.93
N THR A 340 -24.80 -12.03 -4.99
CA THR A 340 -23.59 -12.43 -4.25
C THR A 340 -22.39 -12.55 -5.20
N VAL A 341 -21.31 -11.85 -4.86
CA VAL A 341 -19.97 -12.06 -5.42
C VAL A 341 -19.17 -12.80 -4.36
N ALA A 342 -18.81 -14.05 -4.63
CA ALA A 342 -18.09 -14.88 -3.68
C ALA A 342 -16.61 -14.99 -4.06
N ILE A 343 -15.74 -14.84 -3.06
CA ILE A 343 -14.29 -14.98 -3.19
C ILE A 343 -13.82 -15.91 -2.09
N PHE A 344 -13.44 -17.13 -2.48
CA PHE A 344 -13.20 -18.23 -1.56
C PHE A 344 -14.40 -18.40 -0.61
N ASN A 345 -14.17 -18.31 0.71
CA ASN A 345 -15.20 -18.41 1.74
C ASN A 345 -15.87 -17.06 2.08
N THR A 346 -15.45 -15.96 1.47
CA THR A 346 -15.99 -14.61 1.75
C THR A 346 -17.07 -14.26 0.73
N LYS A 347 -18.27 -13.94 1.20
CA LYS A 347 -19.38 -13.46 0.38
C LYS A 347 -19.48 -11.93 0.44
N LEU A 348 -19.64 -11.32 -0.73
CA LEU A 348 -19.93 -9.90 -0.89
C LEU A 348 -21.33 -9.76 -1.49
N TYR A 349 -22.32 -9.41 -0.66
CA TYR A 349 -23.68 -9.14 -1.11
C TYR A 349 -23.76 -7.74 -1.71
N VAL A 350 -24.00 -7.63 -3.02
CA VAL A 350 -23.97 -6.37 -3.76
C VAL A 350 -25.41 -5.89 -4.02
N ALA A 351 -25.85 -4.86 -3.31
CA ALA A 351 -27.14 -4.21 -3.50
C ALA A 351 -27.04 -3.11 -4.56
N LYS A 352 -27.78 -3.26 -5.68
CA LYS A 352 -27.68 -2.35 -6.84
C LYS A 352 -28.88 -1.41 -7.02
N THR A 353 -29.91 -1.51 -6.18
CA THR A 353 -31.07 -0.62 -6.23
C THR A 353 -31.09 0.32 -5.04
N SER A 354 -31.52 1.56 -5.27
CA SER A 354 -31.57 2.60 -4.23
C SER A 354 -32.56 2.29 -3.11
N ARG A 355 -33.60 1.49 -3.38
CA ARG A 355 -34.60 1.07 -2.37
C ARG A 355 -33.99 0.25 -1.22
N LEU A 356 -33.00 -0.61 -1.51
CA LEU A 356 -32.37 -1.45 -0.49
C LEU A 356 -31.41 -0.67 0.42
N ILE A 357 -30.89 0.46 -0.05
CA ILE A 357 -29.86 1.23 0.67
C ILE A 357 -30.39 1.75 2.02
N PRO A 358 -31.55 2.45 2.10
CA PRO A 358 -32.10 2.85 3.40
C PRO A 358 -32.39 1.68 4.34
N LEU A 359 -32.76 0.51 3.82
CA LEU A 359 -33.00 -0.68 4.63
C LEU A 359 -31.69 -1.18 5.26
N ILE A 360 -30.64 -1.31 4.44
CA ILE A 360 -29.31 -1.70 4.91
C ILE A 360 -28.79 -0.73 5.97
N GLN A 361 -28.96 0.57 5.74
CA GLN A 361 -28.48 1.62 6.65
C GLN A 361 -29.25 1.65 7.98
N LYS A 362 -30.56 1.36 7.97
CA LYS A 362 -31.40 1.31 9.19
C LYS A 362 -31.12 0.05 10.02
N THR A 363 -30.68 -1.04 9.41
CA THR A 363 -30.32 -2.29 10.10
C THR A 363 -28.90 -2.25 10.68
N SER A 364 -28.53 -1.14 11.31
CA SER A 364 -27.16 -0.86 11.79
C SER A 364 -26.69 -1.77 12.93
N LYS A 365 -27.62 -2.40 13.67
CA LYS A 365 -27.30 -3.33 14.76
C LYS A 365 -26.56 -4.57 14.28
N THR A 366 -26.96 -5.10 13.11
CA THR A 366 -26.37 -6.33 12.55
C THR A 366 -25.57 -6.07 11.28
N LEU A 367 -25.75 -4.90 10.63
CA LEU A 367 -24.98 -4.45 9.48
C LEU A 367 -24.13 -3.25 9.89
N SER A 368 -22.93 -3.53 10.42
CA SER A 368 -22.09 -2.53 11.09
C SER A 368 -20.93 -2.04 10.22
N PHE A 369 -20.59 -0.74 10.37
CA PHE A 369 -19.38 -0.15 9.79
C PHE A 369 -18.23 -0.04 10.80
N ARG A 370 -18.49 -0.17 12.11
CA ARG A 370 -17.48 0.01 13.17
C ARG A 370 -16.21 -0.85 12.97
N PRO A 371 -16.29 -2.13 12.57
CA PRO A 371 -15.10 -2.95 12.33
C PRO A 371 -14.14 -2.37 11.28
N PHE A 372 -14.67 -1.66 10.28
CA PHE A 372 -13.85 -0.98 9.29
C PHE A 372 -13.16 0.25 9.86
N ILE A 373 -13.86 1.04 10.70
CA ILE A 373 -13.25 2.19 11.37
C ILE A 373 -12.10 1.72 12.28
N GLN A 374 -12.32 0.63 13.03
CA GLN A 374 -11.30 0.04 13.90
C GLN A 374 -10.08 -0.45 13.11
N THR A 375 -10.32 -1.11 11.98
CA THR A 375 -9.27 -1.55 11.04
C THR A 375 -8.49 -0.36 10.48
N ALA A 376 -9.19 0.72 10.10
CA ALA A 376 -8.55 1.94 9.61
C ALA A 376 -7.72 2.61 10.71
N ALA A 377 -8.24 2.75 11.93
CA ALA A 377 -7.50 3.33 13.05
C ALA A 377 -6.17 2.59 13.27
N LYS A 378 -6.16 1.25 13.20
CA LYS A 378 -4.96 0.42 13.32
C LYS A 378 -4.03 0.51 12.11
N HIS A 379 -4.52 0.15 10.93
CA HIS A 379 -3.65 -0.06 9.76
C HIS A 379 -3.31 1.24 9.03
N MET A 380 -4.26 2.17 8.98
CA MET A 380 -4.03 3.51 8.42
C MET A 380 -3.43 4.42 9.51
N GLY A 381 -4.07 4.51 10.67
CA GLY A 381 -3.69 5.43 11.74
C GLY A 381 -2.62 4.93 12.71
N ASP A 382 -2.10 3.71 12.55
CA ASP A 382 -1.05 3.14 13.43
C ASP A 382 -1.44 3.12 14.92
N ALA A 383 -2.73 2.90 15.20
CA ALA A 383 -3.25 2.90 16.55
C ALA A 383 -2.64 1.77 17.39
N LYS A 384 -2.23 2.12 18.61
CA LYS A 384 -1.84 1.18 19.67
C LYS A 384 -3.02 0.27 20.06
N PRO A 385 -2.78 -0.88 20.71
CA PRO A 385 -3.85 -1.80 21.12
C PRO A 385 -4.97 -1.13 21.93
N GLU A 386 -4.63 -0.23 22.84
CA GLU A 386 -5.59 0.48 23.69
C GLU A 386 -6.52 1.38 22.85
N THR A 387 -5.93 2.14 21.92
CA THR A 387 -6.67 2.97 20.97
C THR A 387 -7.53 2.11 20.04
N PHE A 388 -7.00 0.99 19.55
CA PHE A 388 -7.74 0.03 18.72
C PHE A 388 -9.01 -0.46 19.44
N GLU A 389 -8.92 -0.83 20.71
CA GLU A 389 -10.08 -1.23 21.51
C GLU A 389 -11.12 -0.09 21.63
N ILE A 390 -10.67 1.15 21.91
CA ILE A 390 -11.56 2.32 22.00
C ILE A 390 -12.38 2.51 20.71
N PHE A 391 -11.75 2.40 19.53
CA PHE A 391 -12.43 2.50 18.24
C PHE A 391 -13.45 1.38 17.97
N GLY A 392 -13.39 0.28 18.71
CA GLY A 392 -14.38 -0.81 18.67
C GLY A 392 -15.63 -0.57 19.51
N THR A 393 -15.59 0.42 20.41
CA THR A 393 -16.69 0.73 21.35
C THR A 393 -17.76 1.65 20.76
N GLU A 394 -18.81 1.94 21.54
CA GLU A 394 -19.84 2.93 21.17
C GLU A 394 -19.31 4.37 21.11
N TRP A 395 -18.13 4.67 21.68
CA TRP A 395 -17.51 5.99 21.61
C TRP A 395 -17.34 6.47 20.15
N VAL A 396 -17.10 5.56 19.20
CA VAL A 396 -16.92 5.91 17.78
C VAL A 396 -18.15 6.62 17.19
N ASP A 397 -19.35 6.33 17.72
CA ASP A 397 -20.58 7.01 17.30
C ASP A 397 -20.59 8.44 17.83
N SER A 398 -20.21 8.66 19.09
CA SER A 398 -20.05 10.00 19.69
C SER A 398 -18.98 10.81 18.97
N PHE A 399 -17.83 10.20 18.67
CA PHE A 399 -16.77 10.81 17.85
C PHE A 399 -17.30 11.22 16.47
N SER A 400 -18.09 10.34 15.82
CA SER A 400 -18.73 10.64 14.54
C SER A 400 -19.75 11.78 14.65
N HIS A 401 -20.46 11.92 15.77
CA HIS A 401 -21.39 13.03 16.02
C HIS A 401 -20.65 14.36 16.23
N ALA A 402 -19.59 14.37 17.05
CA ALA A 402 -18.74 15.54 17.24
C ALA A 402 -18.15 16.02 15.90
N HIS A 403 -17.68 15.07 15.10
CA HIS A 403 -17.19 15.33 13.75
C HIS A 403 -18.25 15.94 12.82
N LYS A 404 -19.48 15.41 12.83
CA LYS A 404 -20.61 15.97 12.06
C LYS A 404 -20.99 17.37 12.52
N ASN A 405 -20.98 17.63 13.82
CA ASN A 405 -21.33 18.94 14.38
C ASN A 405 -20.33 20.02 13.97
N GLY A 406 -19.02 19.72 13.95
CA GLY A 406 -17.99 20.66 13.49
C GLY A 406 -18.08 21.05 12.02
N LEU A 407 -18.83 20.28 11.21
CA LEU A 407 -19.07 20.51 9.78
C LEU A 407 -20.56 20.85 9.49
N ALA A 408 -21.37 21.02 10.53
CA ALA A 408 -22.76 21.41 10.38
C ALA A 408 -22.87 22.86 9.90
N THR A 409 -23.95 23.17 9.18
CA THR A 409 -24.23 24.53 8.73
C THR A 409 -24.36 25.47 9.93
N GLY A 410 -23.55 26.52 9.97
CA GLY A 410 -23.53 27.52 11.02
C GLY A 410 -22.28 28.41 10.91
N PRO A 411 -22.09 29.37 11.84
CA PRO A 411 -21.00 30.34 11.78
C PRO A 411 -19.61 29.69 11.66
N SER A 412 -19.39 28.55 12.33
CA SER A 412 -18.10 27.86 12.22
C SER A 412 -17.83 27.30 10.82
N LEU A 413 -18.85 26.81 10.11
CA LEU A 413 -18.68 26.37 8.73
C LEU A 413 -18.49 27.57 7.78
N ASP A 414 -19.10 28.72 8.07
CA ASP A 414 -18.87 29.95 7.30
C ASP A 414 -17.42 30.41 7.40
N GLU A 415 -16.85 30.41 8.60
CA GLU A 415 -15.44 30.76 8.82
C GLU A 415 -14.48 29.78 8.13
N GLN A 416 -14.78 28.47 8.17
CA GLN A 416 -14.01 27.46 7.43
C GLN A 416 -14.09 27.70 5.92
N ASN A 417 -15.28 27.96 5.39
CA ASN A 417 -15.48 28.21 3.98
C ASN A 417 -14.84 29.51 3.51
N LEU A 418 -14.83 30.56 4.34
CA LEU A 418 -14.22 31.84 4.00
C LEU A 418 -12.71 31.66 3.82
N ARG A 419 -12.02 31.03 4.78
CA ARG A 419 -10.58 30.76 4.69
C ARG A 419 -10.22 29.89 3.49
N MET A 420 -10.98 28.84 3.26
CA MET A 420 -10.81 27.96 2.10
C MET A 420 -11.01 28.74 0.79
N GLY A 421 -12.05 29.57 0.71
CA GLY A 421 -12.33 30.38 -0.47
C GLY A 421 -11.31 31.48 -0.72
N ASP A 422 -10.82 32.15 0.33
CA ASP A 422 -9.75 33.14 0.23
C ASP A 422 -8.45 32.50 -0.26
N ARG A 423 -8.14 31.28 0.19
CA ARG A 423 -7.00 30.52 -0.35
C ARG A 423 -7.23 30.13 -1.82
N ALA A 424 -8.43 29.69 -2.18
CA ALA A 424 -8.76 29.36 -3.58
C ALA A 424 -8.62 30.58 -4.52
N LEU A 425 -8.93 31.80 -4.06
CA LEU A 425 -8.69 33.03 -4.82
C LEU A 425 -7.20 33.23 -5.14
N ILE A 426 -6.32 32.97 -4.16
CA ILE A 426 -4.86 33.05 -4.33
C ILE A 426 -4.39 32.00 -5.34
N ASP A 427 -4.82 30.75 -5.17
CA ASP A 427 -4.37 29.64 -6.03
C ASP A 427 -4.83 29.84 -7.49
N ILE A 428 -6.02 30.42 -7.72
CA ILE A 428 -6.50 30.77 -9.06
C ILE A 428 -5.75 31.98 -9.63
N ALA A 429 -5.44 32.99 -8.80
CA ALA A 429 -4.63 34.11 -9.26
C ALA A 429 -3.22 33.68 -9.68
N GLN A 430 -2.63 32.68 -9.01
CA GLN A 430 -1.35 32.08 -9.39
C GLN A 430 -1.42 31.23 -10.66
N LEU A 431 -2.57 30.61 -10.95
CA LEU A 431 -2.79 29.85 -12.18
C LEU A 431 -2.86 30.75 -13.42
N LEU A 432 -3.44 31.95 -13.28
CA LEU A 432 -3.66 32.85 -14.41
C LEU A 432 -2.34 33.50 -14.87
N PRO A 433 -2.11 33.62 -16.20
CA PRO A 433 -0.94 34.31 -16.71
C PRO A 433 -0.91 35.77 -16.25
N LYS A 434 0.30 36.26 -15.95
CA LYS A 434 0.52 37.67 -15.57
C LYS A 434 0.29 38.63 -16.73
N GLU A 435 0.80 38.27 -17.91
CA GLU A 435 0.64 39.03 -19.15
C GLU A 435 -0.75 38.82 -19.74
N ALA A 436 -1.34 39.86 -20.35
CA ALA A 436 -2.69 39.81 -20.94
C ALA A 436 -2.80 38.73 -22.03
N ASP A 437 -1.84 38.68 -22.96
CA ASP A 437 -1.75 37.67 -24.02
C ASP A 437 -1.01 36.39 -23.58
N GLY A 438 -0.72 36.27 -22.28
CA GLY A 438 0.05 35.18 -21.72
C GLY A 438 -0.68 33.83 -21.77
N VAL A 439 0.11 32.76 -21.72
CA VAL A 439 -0.38 31.38 -21.70
C VAL A 439 0.39 30.60 -20.66
N GLU A 440 -0.32 30.10 -19.65
CA GLU A 440 0.27 29.18 -18.68
C GLU A 440 -0.03 27.73 -19.08
N LYS A 441 0.98 26.86 -19.01
CA LYS A 441 0.84 25.43 -19.30
C LYS A 441 0.90 24.65 -18.00
N VAL A 442 -0.17 23.94 -17.67
CA VAL A 442 -0.26 23.18 -16.43
C VAL A 442 -0.83 21.78 -16.63
N SER A 443 -0.41 20.87 -15.77
CA SER A 443 -1.06 19.57 -15.59
C SER A 443 -2.33 19.76 -14.78
N LEU A 444 -3.51 19.55 -15.39
CA LEU A 444 -4.79 19.85 -14.75
C LEU A 444 -5.02 19.05 -13.46
N LEU A 445 -4.61 17.78 -13.42
CA LEU A 445 -4.73 16.97 -12.21
C LEU A 445 -3.80 17.45 -11.09
N GLU A 446 -2.54 17.76 -11.41
CA GLU A 446 -1.58 18.26 -10.41
C GLU A 446 -2.00 19.61 -9.86
N TRP A 447 -2.53 20.50 -10.72
CA TRP A 447 -3.07 21.77 -10.25
C TRP A 447 -4.31 21.59 -9.38
N ALA A 448 -5.26 20.72 -9.78
CA ALA A 448 -6.44 20.42 -8.97
C ALA A 448 -6.06 19.80 -7.61
N GLN A 449 -5.02 18.96 -7.59
CA GLN A 449 -4.45 18.37 -6.39
C GLN A 449 -3.88 19.44 -5.46
N TYR A 450 -3.04 20.33 -6.00
CA TYR A 450 -2.47 21.46 -5.26
C TYR A 450 -3.58 22.36 -4.69
N ALA A 451 -4.47 22.88 -5.56
CA ALA A 451 -5.49 23.83 -5.16
C ALA A 451 -6.42 23.27 -4.08
N VAL A 452 -6.87 22.02 -4.21
CA VAL A 452 -7.71 21.39 -3.20
C VAL A 452 -6.96 21.17 -1.90
N VAL A 453 -5.73 20.64 -1.92
CA VAL A 453 -4.98 20.41 -0.68
C VAL A 453 -4.79 21.74 0.06
N GLN A 454 -4.34 22.78 -0.63
CA GLN A 454 -4.07 24.07 0.00
C GLN A 454 -5.36 24.75 0.49
N ALA A 455 -6.42 24.80 -0.31
CA ALA A 455 -7.67 25.45 0.06
C ALA A 455 -8.43 24.67 1.16
N SER A 456 -8.62 23.36 0.99
CA SER A 456 -9.25 22.51 2.01
C SER A 456 -8.45 22.49 3.31
N ALA A 457 -7.11 22.40 3.24
CA ALA A 457 -6.28 22.41 4.43
C ALA A 457 -6.36 23.74 5.17
N CYS A 458 -6.39 24.87 4.45
CA CYS A 458 -6.59 26.20 5.04
C CYS A 458 -7.92 26.30 5.80
N GLY A 459 -9.00 25.78 5.21
CA GLY A 459 -10.32 25.77 5.84
C GLY A 459 -10.39 24.89 7.09
N ILE A 460 -9.72 23.73 7.08
CA ILE A 460 -9.81 22.72 8.16
C ILE A 460 -8.74 22.93 9.24
N PHE A 461 -7.49 23.09 8.83
CA PHE A 461 -6.32 23.12 9.71
C PHE A 461 -5.81 24.56 9.97
N GLY A 462 -6.48 25.61 9.47
CA GLY A 462 -5.95 26.97 9.64
C GLY A 462 -4.93 27.34 8.57
N VAL A 463 -4.55 28.62 8.57
CA VAL A 463 -3.65 29.20 7.56
C VAL A 463 -2.26 28.54 7.62
N GLU A 464 -1.76 28.22 8.81
CA GLU A 464 -0.44 27.60 9.02
C GLU A 464 -0.51 26.05 9.07
N HIS A 465 -1.16 25.45 8.08
CA HIS A 465 -1.38 24.00 8.05
C HIS A 465 -0.12 23.18 7.66
N PRO A 466 -0.01 21.90 8.06
CA PRO A 466 1.16 21.06 7.77
C PRO A 466 1.48 20.89 6.27
N PHE A 467 0.45 20.88 5.42
CA PHE A 467 0.59 20.69 3.97
C PHE A 467 1.15 21.89 3.20
N LEU A 468 1.54 22.98 3.90
CA LEU A 468 2.34 24.05 3.29
C LEU A 468 3.76 23.56 2.96
N ASP A 469 4.28 22.57 3.69
CA ASP A 469 5.56 21.93 3.37
C ASP A 469 5.38 20.97 2.19
N PRO A 470 6.03 21.21 1.03
CA PRO A 470 5.93 20.34 -0.13
C PRO A 470 6.35 18.89 0.15
N LYS A 471 7.22 18.65 1.14
CA LYS A 471 7.62 17.30 1.55
C LYS A 471 6.47 16.55 2.21
N VAL A 472 5.68 17.24 3.03
CA VAL A 472 4.51 16.67 3.72
C VAL A 472 3.40 16.38 2.72
N ASP A 473 3.14 17.31 1.79
CA ASP A 473 2.17 17.08 0.70
C ASP A 473 2.57 15.88 -0.19
N ALA A 474 3.81 15.85 -0.67
CA ALA A 474 4.29 14.72 -1.48
C ALA A 474 4.25 13.37 -0.73
N ALA A 475 4.61 13.38 0.57
CA ALA A 475 4.53 12.20 1.42
C ALA A 475 3.08 11.74 1.63
N PHE A 476 2.13 12.66 1.79
CA PHE A 476 0.71 12.34 1.89
C PHE A 476 0.19 11.63 0.65
N TRP A 477 0.48 12.14 -0.56
CA TRP A 477 0.02 11.49 -1.79
C TRP A 477 0.70 10.13 -2.05
N LYS A 478 1.97 10.01 -1.67
CA LYS A 478 2.66 8.71 -1.68
C LYS A 478 1.99 7.74 -0.72
N TRP A 479 1.71 8.14 0.52
CA TRP A 479 0.99 7.31 1.48
C TRP A 479 -0.42 6.94 0.99
N GLN A 480 -1.17 7.90 0.43
CA GLN A 480 -2.50 7.68 -0.15
C GLN A 480 -2.51 6.53 -1.16
N SER A 481 -1.49 6.46 -2.04
CA SER A 481 -1.39 5.39 -3.05
C SER A 481 -1.13 3.99 -2.46
N TYR A 482 -0.67 3.89 -1.21
CA TYR A 482 -0.42 2.64 -0.50
C TYR A 482 -1.57 2.26 0.47
N LEU A 483 -2.59 3.10 0.63
CA LEU A 483 -3.72 2.79 1.53
C LEU A 483 -4.40 1.44 1.28
N PRO A 484 -4.67 1.01 0.02
CA PRO A 484 -5.20 -0.33 -0.21
C PRO A 484 -4.32 -1.43 0.41
N LEU A 485 -2.99 -1.30 0.27
CA LEU A 485 -2.02 -2.26 0.81
C LEU A 485 -1.94 -2.19 2.34
N HIS A 486 -2.00 -0.98 2.92
CA HIS A 486 -1.95 -0.82 4.38
C HIS A 486 -3.16 -1.49 5.04
N LEU A 487 -4.38 -1.31 4.51
CA LEU A 487 -5.60 -1.90 5.10
C LEU A 487 -5.58 -3.43 5.19
N VAL A 488 -4.82 -4.10 4.32
CA VAL A 488 -4.64 -5.55 4.33
C VAL A 488 -3.24 -5.97 4.81
N ASN A 489 -2.44 -5.02 5.31
CA ASN A 489 -1.08 -5.22 5.79
C ASN A 489 -0.11 -5.86 4.77
N LEU A 490 -0.15 -5.40 3.51
CA LEU A 490 0.66 -5.91 2.40
C LEU A 490 1.66 -4.88 1.82
N ASP A 491 1.94 -3.76 2.49
CA ASP A 491 3.08 -2.90 2.12
C ASP A 491 4.41 -3.50 2.62
N ILE A 492 4.83 -4.58 1.94
CA ILE A 492 6.07 -5.31 2.25
C ILE A 492 7.30 -4.41 2.08
N THR A 493 7.27 -3.48 1.13
CA THR A 493 8.39 -2.58 0.83
C THR A 493 8.59 -1.48 1.89
N ARG A 494 7.59 -1.29 2.78
CA ARG A 494 7.51 -0.24 3.79
C ARG A 494 7.63 1.20 3.23
N LYS A 495 7.54 1.39 1.92
CA LYS A 495 7.64 2.70 1.26
C LYS A 495 6.42 3.58 1.57
N GLY A 496 5.24 2.98 1.69
CA GLY A 496 4.02 3.66 2.12
C GLY A 496 4.07 4.01 3.60
N TYR A 497 4.53 3.08 4.44
CA TYR A 497 4.74 3.34 5.87
C TYR A 497 5.76 4.46 6.15
N ALA A 498 6.87 4.52 5.41
CA ALA A 498 7.84 5.60 5.54
C ALA A 498 7.25 6.97 5.13
N ALA A 499 6.42 7.00 4.09
CA ALA A 499 5.73 8.23 3.67
C ALA A 499 4.68 8.68 4.70
N ARG A 500 3.94 7.73 5.28
CA ARG A 500 2.99 7.97 6.36
C ARG A 500 3.67 8.62 7.58
N GLU A 501 4.85 8.14 7.94
CA GLU A 501 5.56 8.65 9.12
C GLU A 501 5.96 10.13 8.98
N VAL A 502 6.33 10.57 7.77
CA VAL A 502 6.59 12.00 7.49
C VAL A 502 5.35 12.86 7.78
N VAL A 503 4.16 12.37 7.42
CA VAL A 503 2.90 13.07 7.70
C VAL A 503 2.60 13.03 9.20
N PHE A 504 2.82 11.90 9.87
CA PHE A 504 2.64 11.79 11.33
C PHE A 504 3.56 12.75 12.09
N ASP A 505 4.83 12.85 11.73
CA ASP A 505 5.77 13.80 12.31
C ASP A 505 5.32 15.25 12.14
N ALA A 506 4.80 15.59 10.96
CA ALA A 506 4.25 16.91 10.71
C ALA A 506 3.05 17.22 11.64
N PHE A 507 2.15 16.24 11.84
CA PHE A 507 1.02 16.39 12.75
C PHE A 507 1.42 16.36 14.23
N ARG A 508 2.46 15.63 14.62
CA ARG A 508 3.04 15.71 15.98
C ARG A 508 3.57 17.12 16.25
N LYS A 509 4.28 17.72 15.30
CA LYS A 509 4.78 19.10 15.41
C LYS A 509 3.62 20.10 15.46
N TYR A 510 2.65 19.95 14.59
CA TYR A 510 1.48 20.83 14.50
C TYR A 510 0.61 20.81 15.76
N ASN A 511 0.36 19.62 16.34
CA ASN A 511 -0.44 19.51 17.56
C ASN A 511 0.21 20.08 18.83
N LYS A 512 1.53 20.31 18.83
CA LYS A 512 2.20 21.00 19.94
C LYS A 512 1.83 22.49 20.03
N ASN A 513 1.56 23.12 18.88
CA ASN A 513 1.25 24.55 18.78
C ASN A 513 0.12 24.74 17.76
N ILE A 514 -1.07 24.28 18.12
CA ILE A 514 -2.24 24.37 17.24
C ILE A 514 -2.62 25.85 17.04
N PRO A 515 -2.68 26.34 15.79
CA PRO A 515 -3.13 27.69 15.48
C PRO A 515 -4.53 27.99 16.03
N SER A 516 -4.77 29.23 16.44
CA SER A 516 -6.05 29.66 17.04
C SER A 516 -7.22 29.58 16.05
N ASP A 517 -6.93 29.77 14.76
CA ASP A 517 -7.86 29.73 13.63
C ASP A 517 -8.20 28.31 13.16
N VAL A 518 -7.68 27.25 13.79
CA VAL A 518 -8.06 25.88 13.41
C VAL A 518 -9.57 25.66 13.51
N SER A 519 -10.15 24.88 12.59
CA SER A 519 -11.59 24.65 12.50
C SER A 519 -12.19 24.00 13.76
N LEU A 520 -13.49 24.21 13.96
CA LEU A 520 -14.24 23.53 15.04
C LEU A 520 -14.21 22.01 14.86
N VAL A 521 -14.29 21.48 13.63
CA VAL A 521 -14.21 20.03 13.40
C VAL A 521 -12.88 19.45 13.89
N TYR A 522 -11.77 20.16 13.72
CA TYR A 522 -10.48 19.72 14.25
C TYR A 522 -10.47 19.73 15.79
N LYS A 523 -10.97 20.82 16.40
CA LYS A 523 -11.07 21.00 17.85
C LYS A 523 -11.95 19.94 18.51
N GLU A 524 -13.11 19.64 17.92
CA GLU A 524 -14.05 18.64 18.42
C GLU A 524 -13.51 17.21 18.31
N ARG A 525 -12.81 16.89 17.21
CA ARG A 525 -12.11 15.61 17.09
C ARG A 525 -11.04 15.45 18.17
N LEU A 526 -10.24 16.49 18.39
CA LEU A 526 -9.18 16.51 19.40
C LEU A 526 -9.77 16.29 20.81
N ARG A 527 -10.75 17.11 21.18
CA ARG A 527 -11.46 17.02 22.46
C ARG A 527 -12.05 15.63 22.70
N SER A 528 -12.77 15.09 21.70
CA SER A 528 -13.43 13.79 21.82
C SER A 528 -12.44 12.63 22.02
N MET A 529 -11.24 12.69 21.40
CA MET A 529 -10.20 11.68 21.60
C MET A 529 -9.49 11.83 22.95
N GLN A 530 -9.26 13.08 23.40
CA GLN A 530 -8.68 13.35 24.73
C GLN A 530 -9.62 12.89 25.85
N GLU A 531 -10.91 13.20 25.77
CA GLU A 531 -11.93 12.76 26.73
C GLU A 531 -12.05 11.24 26.80
N ALA A 532 -11.72 10.53 25.72
CA ALA A 532 -11.69 9.07 25.67
C ALA A 532 -10.40 8.44 26.22
N GLY A 533 -9.40 9.24 26.59
CA GLY A 533 -8.12 8.75 27.09
C GLY A 533 -7.21 8.15 26.00
N ILE A 534 -7.39 8.54 24.74
CA ILE A 534 -6.47 8.13 23.66
C ILE A 534 -5.12 8.83 23.90
N ASP A 535 -4.04 8.06 23.76
CA ASP A 535 -2.66 8.53 23.88
C ASP A 535 -2.36 9.70 22.93
N GLU A 536 -1.56 10.68 23.39
CA GLU A 536 -1.29 11.91 22.63
C GLU A 536 -0.64 11.66 21.26
N ASP A 537 0.24 10.66 21.15
CA ASP A 537 0.87 10.29 19.87
C ASP A 537 -0.17 9.71 18.91
N ASP A 538 -1.03 8.83 19.41
CA ASP A 538 -2.14 8.26 18.63
C ASP A 538 -3.13 9.35 18.19
N ILE A 539 -3.44 10.33 19.02
CA ILE A 539 -4.25 11.50 18.63
C ILE A 539 -3.62 12.21 17.42
N CYS A 540 -2.32 12.48 17.45
CA CYS A 540 -1.63 13.14 16.33
C CYS A 540 -1.76 12.32 15.04
N LYS A 541 -1.54 11.01 15.12
CA LYS A 541 -1.68 10.08 13.99
C LYS A 541 -3.11 10.02 13.47
N GLN A 542 -4.11 9.92 14.34
CA GLN A 542 -5.51 9.91 13.96
C GLN A 542 -5.97 11.25 13.36
N GLN A 543 -5.40 12.39 13.79
CA GLN A 543 -5.64 13.67 13.12
C GLN A 543 -5.02 13.73 11.72
N ALA A 544 -3.83 13.14 11.53
CA ALA A 544 -3.21 13.06 10.21
C ALA A 544 -4.07 12.27 9.20
N THR A 545 -4.75 11.20 9.65
CA THR A 545 -5.68 10.44 8.79
C THR A 545 -6.82 11.30 8.22
N PHE A 546 -7.13 12.43 8.85
CA PHE A 546 -8.21 13.30 8.40
C PHE A 546 -7.93 13.94 7.03
N GLY A 547 -6.65 14.11 6.66
CA GLY A 547 -6.26 14.56 5.32
C GLY A 547 -6.80 13.67 4.18
N THR A 548 -6.81 12.35 4.38
CA THR A 548 -7.39 11.41 3.40
C THR A 548 -8.87 11.66 3.18
N ALA A 549 -9.64 11.89 4.24
CA ALA A 549 -11.06 12.21 4.13
C ALA A 549 -11.32 13.58 3.47
N ALA A 550 -10.43 14.56 3.73
CA ALA A 550 -10.55 15.92 3.23
C ALA A 550 -10.21 16.05 1.73
N PHE A 551 -9.15 15.38 1.26
CA PHE A 551 -8.58 15.66 -0.07
C PHE A 551 -8.89 14.60 -1.12
N ALA A 552 -8.80 13.31 -0.76
CA ALA A 552 -8.75 12.21 -1.73
C ALA A 552 -9.97 12.15 -2.67
N ASN A 553 -11.13 12.61 -2.20
CA ASN A 553 -12.36 12.65 -3.01
C ASN A 553 -12.60 14.00 -3.68
N THR A 554 -12.15 15.11 -3.08
CA THR A 554 -12.35 16.47 -3.58
C THR A 554 -11.47 16.74 -4.80
N VAL A 555 -10.24 16.22 -4.83
CA VAL A 555 -9.32 16.33 -6.00
C VAL A 555 -9.92 15.75 -7.28
N PRO A 556 -10.32 14.46 -7.35
CA PRO A 556 -10.83 13.90 -8.59
C PRO A 556 -12.15 14.56 -9.01
N ILE A 557 -13.02 14.94 -8.09
CA ILE A 557 -14.27 15.60 -8.48
C ILE A 557 -14.04 17.02 -8.99
N MET A 558 -13.09 17.78 -8.41
CA MET A 558 -12.67 19.08 -8.92
C MET A 558 -12.16 18.92 -10.36
N TYR A 559 -11.22 17.99 -10.56
CA TYR A 559 -10.67 17.67 -11.88
C TYR A 559 -11.77 17.34 -12.89
N TRP A 560 -12.67 16.40 -12.57
CA TRP A 560 -13.72 16.01 -13.50
C TRP A 560 -14.72 17.13 -13.75
N THR A 561 -15.04 17.96 -12.76
CA THR A 561 -16.01 19.06 -12.96
C THR A 561 -15.43 20.11 -13.91
N ILE A 562 -14.14 20.45 -13.76
CA ILE A 562 -13.43 21.31 -14.71
C ILE A 562 -13.41 20.66 -16.10
N TYR A 563 -13.06 19.37 -16.17
CA TYR A 563 -13.02 18.61 -17.41
C TYR A 563 -14.38 18.62 -18.14
N GLU A 564 -15.48 18.30 -17.46
CA GLU A 564 -16.81 18.21 -18.07
C GLU A 564 -17.30 19.60 -18.53
N LEU A 565 -16.97 20.65 -17.79
CA LEU A 565 -17.33 22.03 -18.13
C LEU A 565 -16.54 22.56 -19.34
N PHE A 566 -15.20 22.55 -19.26
CA PHE A 566 -14.34 23.15 -20.29
C PHE A 566 -14.24 22.32 -21.58
N SER A 567 -14.63 21.04 -21.55
CA SER A 567 -14.76 20.24 -22.77
C SER A 567 -16.04 20.49 -23.57
N ARG A 568 -16.96 21.33 -23.06
CA ARG A 568 -18.27 21.63 -23.66
C ARG A 568 -18.48 23.14 -23.77
N THR A 569 -18.03 23.72 -24.88
CA THR A 569 -18.05 25.18 -25.10
C THR A 569 -19.43 25.82 -24.89
N ASP A 570 -20.49 25.23 -25.44
CA ASP A 570 -21.85 25.78 -25.27
C ASP A 570 -22.30 25.79 -23.81
N LEU A 571 -22.02 24.70 -23.08
CA LEU A 571 -22.32 24.60 -21.65
C LEU A 571 -21.51 25.60 -20.81
N LEU A 572 -20.22 25.76 -21.13
CA LEU A 572 -19.35 26.74 -20.48
C LEU A 572 -19.89 28.16 -20.64
N GLU A 573 -20.37 28.52 -21.83
CA GLU A 573 -20.98 29.82 -22.08
C GLU A 573 -22.30 30.02 -21.30
N GLU A 574 -23.13 28.99 -21.17
CA GLU A 574 -24.34 29.06 -20.34
C GLU A 574 -24.01 29.23 -18.85
N VAL A 575 -23.04 28.47 -18.34
CA VAL A 575 -22.57 28.60 -16.94
C VAL A 575 -21.95 29.97 -16.70
N ARG A 576 -21.15 30.50 -17.64
CA ARG A 576 -20.60 31.87 -17.57
C ARG A 576 -21.72 32.89 -17.42
N LYS A 577 -22.72 32.85 -18.30
CA LYS A 577 -23.88 33.77 -18.25
C LYS A 577 -24.63 33.68 -16.93
N GLU A 578 -24.87 32.46 -16.44
CA GLU A 578 -25.54 32.22 -15.15
C GLU A 578 -24.75 32.85 -13.99
N VAL A 579 -23.47 32.47 -13.84
CA VAL A 579 -22.63 32.91 -12.72
C VAL A 579 -22.44 34.43 -12.73
N ILE A 580 -22.14 35.00 -13.91
CA ILE A 580 -21.94 36.45 -14.06
C ILE A 580 -23.20 37.22 -13.66
N ALA A 581 -24.37 36.79 -14.14
CA ALA A 581 -25.63 37.49 -13.89
C ALA A 581 -26.12 37.36 -12.43
N GLN A 582 -25.85 36.23 -11.77
CA GLN A 582 -26.48 35.90 -10.50
C GLN A 582 -25.56 36.08 -9.29
N ALA A 583 -24.24 35.87 -9.45
CA ALA A 583 -23.31 35.75 -8.34
C ALA A 583 -22.10 36.68 -8.42
N VAL A 584 -21.86 37.37 -9.54
CA VAL A 584 -20.75 38.32 -9.68
C VAL A 584 -21.24 39.76 -9.60
N SER A 585 -20.47 40.60 -8.92
CA SER A 585 -20.71 42.05 -8.86
C SER A 585 -19.39 42.81 -8.84
N GLY A 586 -19.43 44.13 -9.09
CA GLY A 586 -18.24 44.97 -9.20
C GLY A 586 -17.74 45.08 -10.63
N ASP A 587 -16.59 45.73 -10.79
CA ASP A 587 -15.95 46.02 -12.06
C ASP A 587 -14.43 46.11 -11.90
N LYS A 588 -13.71 46.31 -13.01
CA LYS A 588 -12.24 46.43 -13.00
C LYS A 588 -11.72 47.56 -12.12
N ALA A 589 -12.47 48.65 -11.95
CA ALA A 589 -12.03 49.82 -11.20
C ALA A 589 -12.18 49.62 -9.68
N THR A 590 -13.19 48.86 -9.25
CA THR A 590 -13.56 48.67 -7.85
C THR A 590 -13.25 47.27 -7.32
N GLY A 591 -12.82 46.36 -8.19
CA GLY A 591 -12.64 44.93 -7.91
C GLY A 591 -13.95 44.14 -8.05
N PHE A 592 -13.81 42.85 -8.30
CA PHE A 592 -14.91 41.92 -8.45
C PHE A 592 -15.22 41.19 -7.14
N LYS A 593 -16.49 40.85 -6.95
CA LYS A 593 -16.97 40.10 -5.79
C LYS A 593 -17.80 38.91 -6.24
N LEU A 594 -17.44 37.72 -5.76
CA LEU A 594 -18.24 36.51 -5.91
C LEU A 594 -19.14 36.33 -4.68
N ASP A 595 -20.45 36.46 -4.84
CA ASP A 595 -21.45 36.17 -3.82
C ASP A 595 -21.69 34.66 -3.73
N VAL A 596 -21.10 34.05 -2.71
CA VAL A 596 -21.11 32.60 -2.51
C VAL A 596 -22.52 32.10 -2.14
N ALA A 597 -23.34 32.93 -1.48
CA ALA A 597 -24.72 32.55 -1.16
C ALA A 597 -25.60 32.55 -2.42
N ALA A 598 -25.43 33.55 -3.29
CA ALA A 598 -26.11 33.58 -4.58
C ALA A 598 -25.65 32.45 -5.50
N LEU A 599 -24.35 32.13 -5.54
CA LEU A 599 -23.81 30.99 -6.28
C LEU A 599 -24.51 29.67 -5.90
N LYS A 600 -24.74 29.46 -4.60
CA LYS A 600 -25.38 28.25 -4.07
C LYS A 600 -26.89 28.15 -4.31
N THR A 601 -27.58 29.29 -4.46
CA THR A 601 -29.05 29.35 -4.46
C THR A 601 -29.66 29.82 -5.77
N LYS A 602 -28.88 30.49 -6.61
CA LYS A 602 -29.32 31.12 -7.86
C LYS A 602 -28.55 30.66 -9.09
N CYS A 603 -27.59 29.74 -8.95
CA CYS A 603 -26.86 29.12 -10.07
C CYS A 603 -27.15 27.62 -10.19
N PRO A 604 -28.41 27.21 -10.49
CA PRO A 604 -28.81 25.80 -10.54
C PRO A 604 -28.09 25.00 -11.64
N LEU A 605 -27.71 25.61 -12.77
CA LEU A 605 -26.97 24.91 -13.82
C LEU A 605 -25.56 24.55 -13.36
N THR A 606 -24.86 25.51 -12.75
CA THR A 606 -23.52 25.29 -12.17
C THR A 606 -23.54 24.17 -11.12
N LEU A 607 -24.54 24.16 -10.23
CA LEU A 607 -24.72 23.09 -9.25
C LEU A 607 -25.06 21.74 -9.91
N SER A 608 -25.91 21.74 -10.94
CA SER A 608 -26.31 20.54 -11.66
C SER A 608 -25.15 19.91 -12.44
N VAL A 609 -24.26 20.71 -13.03
CA VAL A 609 -23.02 20.23 -13.69
C VAL A 609 -22.14 19.48 -12.69
N PHE A 610 -21.93 20.04 -11.50
CA PHE A 610 -21.18 19.38 -10.43
C PHE A 610 -21.84 18.06 -9.99
N GLN A 611 -23.16 18.08 -9.71
CA GLN A 611 -23.89 16.88 -9.28
C GLN A 611 -23.92 15.79 -10.36
N GLU A 612 -24.09 16.15 -11.63
CA GLU A 612 -24.04 15.19 -12.74
C GLU A 612 -22.65 14.59 -12.92
N THR A 613 -21.60 15.41 -12.74
CA THR A 613 -20.22 14.92 -12.72
C THR A 613 -20.03 13.89 -11.61
N GLN A 614 -20.48 14.20 -10.38
CA GLN A 614 -20.43 13.26 -9.26
C GLN A 614 -21.18 11.97 -9.58
N ARG A 615 -22.42 12.06 -10.09
CA ARG A 615 -23.27 10.90 -10.39
C ARG A 615 -22.59 9.94 -11.37
N LEU A 616 -21.98 10.45 -12.43
CA LEU A 616 -21.37 9.62 -13.46
C LEU A 616 -20.01 9.07 -13.10
N ARG A 617 -19.27 9.77 -12.23
CA ARG A 617 -17.90 9.41 -11.85
C ARG A 617 -17.84 8.58 -10.56
N HIS A 618 -18.94 8.48 -9.81
CA HIS A 618 -19.02 7.77 -8.54
C HIS A 618 -18.96 6.24 -8.71
N VAL A 619 -17.94 5.63 -8.11
CA VAL A 619 -17.66 4.18 -8.18
C VAL A 619 -17.71 3.49 -6.82
N HIS A 620 -17.58 4.24 -5.72
CA HIS A 620 -17.45 3.69 -4.37
C HIS A 620 -18.55 2.71 -3.99
N ALA A 621 -18.20 1.68 -3.22
CA ALA A 621 -19.15 0.80 -2.57
C ALA A 621 -19.18 1.04 -1.07
N ASN A 622 -20.27 1.63 -0.58
CA ASN A 622 -20.51 1.68 0.86
C ASN A 622 -20.58 0.25 1.40
N ILE A 623 -19.81 -0.07 2.43
CA ILE A 623 -19.69 -1.43 2.96
C ILE A 623 -20.21 -1.53 4.39
N ARG A 624 -20.84 -2.66 4.72
CA ARG A 624 -21.17 -3.06 6.09
C ARG A 624 -20.74 -4.50 6.31
N LYS A 625 -20.18 -4.79 7.48
CA LYS A 625 -19.94 -6.16 7.93
C LYS A 625 -21.25 -6.70 8.51
N VAL A 626 -21.63 -7.91 8.09
CA VAL A 626 -22.75 -8.65 8.66
C VAL A 626 -22.25 -9.29 9.95
N THR A 627 -22.64 -8.76 11.10
CA THR A 627 -22.19 -9.26 12.42
C THR A 627 -23.04 -10.43 12.89
N GLU A 628 -24.30 -10.48 12.46
CA GLU A 628 -25.27 -11.54 12.78
C GLU A 628 -26.11 -11.86 11.54
N ASP A 629 -26.59 -13.11 11.43
CA ASP A 629 -27.48 -13.54 10.35
C ASP A 629 -28.70 -12.61 10.30
N THR A 630 -28.89 -11.94 9.16
CA THR A 630 -29.85 -10.84 9.02
C THR A 630 -30.76 -11.08 7.84
N LEU A 631 -32.08 -11.12 8.05
CA LEU A 631 -33.06 -11.17 6.98
C LEU A 631 -33.42 -9.75 6.53
N LEU A 632 -32.80 -9.28 5.45
CA LEU A 632 -33.04 -7.97 4.86
C LEU A 632 -34.35 -7.97 4.04
N ASP A 633 -35.19 -6.95 4.25
CA ASP A 633 -36.46 -6.77 3.53
C ASP A 633 -37.42 -7.98 3.66
N GLY A 634 -37.28 -8.78 4.73
CA GLY A 634 -38.03 -10.01 4.93
C GLY A 634 -37.76 -11.12 3.90
N LYS A 635 -36.78 -10.92 3.01
CA LYS A 635 -36.56 -11.77 1.82
C LYS A 635 -35.14 -12.27 1.68
N TYR A 636 -34.14 -11.42 1.87
CA TYR A 636 -32.75 -11.74 1.55
C TYR A 636 -31.97 -12.04 2.83
N LEU A 637 -31.57 -13.30 3.00
CA LEU A 637 -30.72 -13.68 4.13
C LEU A 637 -29.28 -13.23 3.87
N LEU A 638 -28.72 -12.45 4.79
CA LEU A 638 -27.32 -12.07 4.81
C LEU A 638 -26.66 -12.82 5.97
N LYS A 639 -25.75 -13.75 5.66
CA LYS A 639 -25.06 -14.57 6.67
C LYS A 639 -23.95 -13.80 7.39
N ALA A 640 -23.79 -14.05 8.69
CA ALA A 640 -22.76 -13.46 9.54
C ALA A 640 -21.34 -13.74 9.04
N GLY A 641 -20.41 -12.81 9.27
CA GLY A 641 -19.01 -12.92 8.86
C GLY A 641 -18.73 -12.43 7.44
N HIS A 642 -19.77 -12.08 6.67
CA HIS A 642 -19.67 -11.59 5.31
C HIS A 642 -19.92 -10.08 5.22
N TYR A 643 -19.99 -9.54 4.00
CA TYR A 643 -20.15 -8.11 3.75
C TYR A 643 -21.31 -7.80 2.82
N VAL A 644 -22.00 -6.70 3.08
CA VAL A 644 -22.96 -6.10 2.14
C VAL A 644 -22.39 -4.79 1.61
N MET A 645 -22.51 -4.60 0.30
CA MET A 645 -21.93 -3.51 -0.47
C MET A 645 -23.01 -2.79 -1.27
N MET A 646 -22.93 -1.46 -1.32
CA MET A 646 -23.87 -0.60 -2.06
C MET A 646 -23.05 0.28 -3.04
N PRO A 647 -22.61 -0.29 -4.18
CA PRO A 647 -21.80 0.42 -5.17
C PRO A 647 -22.57 1.54 -5.86
N GLY A 648 -21.91 2.68 -6.01
CA GLY A 648 -22.44 3.89 -6.65
C GLY A 648 -22.81 3.69 -8.09
N GLN A 649 -21.88 3.21 -8.92
CA GLN A 649 -22.05 3.13 -10.36
C GLN A 649 -23.30 2.34 -10.79
N PRO A 650 -23.60 1.14 -10.25
CA PRO A 650 -24.84 0.42 -10.58
C PRO A 650 -26.12 1.18 -10.19
N VAL A 651 -26.11 1.89 -9.05
CA VAL A 651 -27.25 2.67 -8.58
C VAL A 651 -27.46 3.91 -9.47
N HIS A 652 -26.38 4.59 -9.82
CA HIS A 652 -26.37 5.81 -10.61
C HIS A 652 -26.63 5.57 -12.10
N THR A 653 -26.33 4.38 -12.63
CA THR A 653 -26.60 4.02 -14.04
C THR A 653 -27.90 3.23 -14.24
N ASN A 654 -28.68 3.02 -13.16
CA ASN A 654 -29.94 2.30 -13.23
C ASN A 654 -30.99 3.10 -14.03
N THR A 655 -31.36 2.61 -15.21
CA THR A 655 -32.30 3.27 -16.13
C THR A 655 -33.73 3.37 -15.60
N SER A 656 -34.13 2.49 -14.67
CA SER A 656 -35.46 2.57 -14.03
C SER A 656 -35.59 3.77 -13.08
N THR A 657 -34.46 4.31 -12.62
CA THR A 657 -34.38 5.47 -11.72
C THR A 657 -33.98 6.73 -12.48
N TRP A 658 -32.94 6.63 -13.31
CA TRP A 658 -32.29 7.77 -13.96
C TRP A 658 -32.74 7.98 -15.42
N GLY A 659 -33.63 7.12 -15.93
CA GLY A 659 -34.14 7.17 -17.29
C GLY A 659 -33.20 6.55 -18.34
N PRO A 660 -33.59 6.55 -19.62
CA PRO A 660 -32.81 5.93 -20.69
C PRO A 660 -31.40 6.54 -20.89
N SER A 661 -31.21 7.80 -20.51
CA SER A 661 -29.93 8.53 -20.59
C SER A 661 -29.06 8.39 -19.33
N ALA A 662 -29.30 7.37 -18.50
CA ALA A 662 -28.60 7.20 -17.21
C ALA A 662 -27.06 7.10 -17.35
N ASP A 663 -26.55 6.60 -18.48
CA ASP A 663 -25.12 6.48 -18.76
C ASP A 663 -24.54 7.71 -19.47
N LYS A 664 -25.34 8.73 -19.76
CA LYS A 664 -24.93 9.96 -20.45
C LYS A 664 -24.85 11.14 -19.49
N PHE A 665 -23.91 12.05 -19.77
CA PHE A 665 -23.80 13.32 -19.07
C PHE A 665 -24.91 14.26 -19.53
N ASP A 666 -25.79 14.64 -18.61
CA ASP A 666 -26.86 15.62 -18.81
C ASP A 666 -26.71 16.75 -17.78
N PRO A 667 -26.21 17.94 -18.19
CA PRO A 667 -25.98 19.05 -17.27
C PRO A 667 -27.27 19.64 -16.70
N TYR A 668 -28.45 19.32 -17.25
CA TYR A 668 -29.74 19.83 -16.78
C TYR A 668 -30.48 18.83 -15.87
N ARG A 669 -29.89 17.65 -15.62
CA ARG A 669 -30.54 16.54 -14.91
C ARG A 669 -31.09 16.93 -13.54
N PHE A 670 -30.41 17.81 -12.83
CA PHE A 670 -30.79 18.25 -11.49
C PHE A 670 -31.53 19.60 -11.46
N ILE A 671 -31.83 20.20 -12.62
CA ILE A 671 -32.53 21.49 -12.70
C ILE A 671 -34.05 21.30 -12.76
N LYS A 672 -34.52 20.37 -13.60
CA LYS A 672 -35.94 20.27 -14.00
C LYS A 672 -36.76 19.27 -13.19
N ASP A 673 -36.12 18.34 -12.49
CA ASP A 673 -36.80 17.14 -12.00
C ASP A 673 -36.14 16.57 -10.74
N SER A 674 -36.41 17.19 -9.58
CA SER A 674 -36.07 16.64 -8.27
C SER A 674 -37.22 15.79 -7.72
N SER A 675 -37.76 14.85 -8.50
CA SER A 675 -38.63 13.84 -7.89
C SER A 675 -37.88 13.18 -6.73
N ASP A 676 -38.55 12.97 -5.59
CA ASP A 676 -37.96 12.38 -4.38
C ASP A 676 -37.20 11.09 -4.65
N ARG A 677 -37.61 10.35 -5.69
CA ARG A 677 -36.96 9.13 -6.17
C ARG A 677 -35.55 9.36 -6.73
N LYS A 678 -35.30 10.43 -7.49
CA LYS A 678 -33.96 10.75 -8.02
C LYS A 678 -33.06 11.27 -6.91
N ALA A 679 -33.58 12.12 -6.03
CA ALA A 679 -32.85 12.66 -4.88
C ALA A 679 -32.40 11.55 -3.91
N SER A 680 -33.30 10.63 -3.56
CA SER A 680 -33.00 9.46 -2.70
C SER A 680 -32.10 8.41 -3.36
N SER A 681 -31.95 8.45 -4.68
CA SER A 681 -31.07 7.56 -5.43
C SER A 681 -29.69 8.17 -5.71
N PHE A 682 -29.45 9.41 -5.32
CA PHE A 682 -28.14 10.03 -5.42
C PHE A 682 -27.29 9.67 -4.19
N VAL A 683 -26.37 8.71 -4.38
CA VAL A 683 -25.59 8.14 -3.28
C VAL A 683 -24.11 8.54 -3.26
N ALA A 684 -23.71 9.56 -4.03
CA ALA A 684 -22.31 10.01 -4.07
C ALA A 684 -21.83 10.56 -2.71
N TRP A 685 -22.75 11.09 -1.91
CA TRP A 685 -22.49 11.56 -0.55
C TRP A 685 -22.72 10.48 0.52
N GLY A 686 -22.97 9.23 0.13
CA GLY A 686 -23.52 8.20 1.02
C GLY A 686 -25.05 8.23 1.04
N ALA A 687 -25.65 7.64 2.07
CA ALA A 687 -27.10 7.61 2.25
C ALA A 687 -27.48 7.80 3.73
N PRO A 688 -28.60 8.46 4.04
CA PRO A 688 -29.05 8.65 5.43
C PRO A 688 -29.15 7.32 6.21
N PRO A 689 -28.74 7.29 7.49
CA PRO A 689 -28.23 8.40 8.32
C PRO A 689 -26.72 8.66 8.20
N HIS A 690 -26.03 7.99 7.27
CA HIS A 690 -24.58 8.03 7.09
C HIS A 690 -24.18 8.84 5.85
N LEU A 691 -24.57 10.12 5.83
CA LEU A 691 -24.12 11.07 4.82
C LEU A 691 -22.73 11.63 5.14
N CYS A 692 -21.99 12.00 4.09
CA CYS A 692 -20.75 12.75 4.20
C CYS A 692 -20.99 14.04 5.01
N PRO A 693 -20.28 14.21 6.16
CA PRO A 693 -20.43 15.40 6.98
C PRO A 693 -19.96 16.67 6.25
N ALA A 694 -18.87 16.57 5.48
CA ALA A 694 -18.25 17.69 4.78
C ALA A 694 -18.94 18.08 3.46
N ARG A 695 -20.08 17.49 3.08
CA ARG A 695 -20.70 17.72 1.76
C ARG A 695 -20.99 19.19 1.45
N GLN A 696 -21.37 19.98 2.46
CA GLN A 696 -21.62 21.42 2.30
C GLN A 696 -20.31 22.20 2.15
N PHE A 697 -19.26 21.83 2.90
CA PHE A 697 -17.91 22.40 2.76
C PHE A 697 -17.33 22.13 1.35
N ALA A 698 -17.25 20.84 0.97
CA ALA A 698 -16.67 20.43 -0.30
C ALA A 698 -17.45 20.96 -1.51
N THR A 699 -18.78 21.00 -1.45
CA THR A 699 -19.56 21.63 -2.54
C THR A 699 -19.28 23.13 -2.64
N THR A 700 -19.14 23.82 -1.50
CA THR A 700 -18.83 25.26 -1.51
C THR A 700 -17.50 25.53 -2.21
N GLU A 701 -16.47 24.75 -1.88
CA GLU A 701 -15.14 24.84 -2.48
C GLU A 701 -15.18 24.65 -3.99
N ILE A 702 -15.79 23.56 -4.45
CA ILE A 702 -15.86 23.23 -5.86
C ILE A 702 -16.66 24.28 -6.63
N LEU A 703 -17.78 24.76 -6.09
CA LEU A 703 -18.54 25.82 -6.75
C LEU A 703 -17.74 27.13 -6.85
N ILE A 704 -17.04 27.54 -5.79
CA ILE A 704 -16.19 28.74 -5.82
C ILE A 704 -15.13 28.62 -6.92
N VAL A 705 -14.39 27.51 -6.94
CA VAL A 705 -13.32 27.30 -7.92
C VAL A 705 -13.88 27.25 -9.34
N ILE A 706 -14.95 26.50 -9.58
CA ILE A 706 -15.58 26.38 -10.90
C ILE A 706 -16.12 27.73 -11.39
N ALA A 707 -16.78 28.50 -10.54
CA ALA A 707 -17.28 29.83 -10.88
C ALA A 707 -16.15 30.78 -11.28
N LEU A 708 -15.08 30.83 -10.46
CA LEU A 708 -13.93 31.70 -10.71
C LEU A 708 -13.18 31.29 -11.99
N LEU A 709 -12.94 30.00 -12.22
CA LEU A 709 -12.32 29.52 -13.45
C LEU A 709 -13.20 29.83 -14.68
N ALA A 710 -14.49 29.53 -14.62
CA ALA A 710 -15.40 29.76 -15.74
C ALA A 710 -15.43 31.23 -16.14
N VAL A 711 -15.46 32.15 -15.18
CA VAL A 711 -15.53 33.59 -15.45
C VAL A 711 -14.17 34.15 -15.90
N ARG A 712 -13.08 33.76 -15.23
CA ARG A 712 -11.78 34.45 -15.36
C ARG A 712 -10.81 33.83 -16.36
N SER A 713 -11.07 32.61 -16.83
CA SER A 713 -10.12 31.87 -17.65
C SER A 713 -10.74 31.22 -18.88
N ASP A 714 -9.90 31.03 -19.90
CA ASP A 714 -10.10 30.07 -20.97
C ASP A 714 -9.08 28.93 -20.77
N ILE A 715 -9.58 27.69 -20.69
CA ILE A 715 -8.76 26.50 -20.47
C ILE A 715 -8.97 25.57 -21.66
N THR A 716 -7.88 25.25 -22.36
CA THR A 716 -7.90 24.38 -23.54
C THR A 716 -6.79 23.33 -23.44
N PRO A 717 -6.99 22.11 -23.97
CA PRO A 717 -5.96 21.08 -23.93
C PRO A 717 -4.81 21.46 -24.87
N VAL A 718 -3.56 21.25 -24.44
CA VAL A 718 -2.37 21.52 -25.26
C VAL A 718 -2.39 20.69 -26.56
N GLU A 719 -2.94 19.48 -26.51
CA GLU A 719 -3.12 18.60 -27.68
C GLU A 719 -4.30 19.00 -28.58
N GLY A 720 -4.99 20.11 -28.29
CA GLY A 720 -6.09 20.67 -29.07
C GLY A 720 -7.44 19.95 -28.92
N THR A 721 -7.50 18.77 -28.31
CA THR A 721 -8.76 18.05 -28.05
C THR A 721 -8.85 17.43 -26.66
N TRP A 722 -10.05 17.42 -26.10
CA TRP A 722 -10.36 16.72 -24.86
C TRP A 722 -10.66 15.24 -25.16
N ALA A 723 -9.94 14.32 -24.53
CA ALA A 723 -10.08 12.89 -24.78
C ALA A 723 -11.43 12.33 -24.28
N LYS A 724 -12.39 12.03 -25.16
CA LYS A 724 -13.77 11.60 -24.80
C LYS A 724 -13.89 10.55 -23.68
N ASN A 725 -12.99 9.56 -23.66
CA ASN A 725 -12.99 8.46 -22.67
C ASN A 725 -11.57 8.27 -22.11
N PRO A 726 -11.12 9.13 -21.19
CA PRO A 726 -9.77 9.02 -20.63
C PRO A 726 -9.66 7.74 -19.78
N ALA A 727 -8.53 7.06 -19.87
CA ALA A 727 -8.25 5.91 -19.02
C ALA A 727 -8.26 6.34 -17.54
N LEU A 728 -8.79 5.49 -16.66
CA LEU A 728 -8.94 5.79 -15.23
C LEU A 728 -7.87 5.07 -14.40
N ASN A 729 -7.49 5.69 -13.28
CA ASN A 729 -6.63 5.09 -12.28
C ASN A 729 -7.49 4.28 -11.28
N THR A 730 -7.63 2.98 -11.52
CA THR A 730 -8.48 2.08 -10.72
C THR A 730 -7.81 1.57 -9.44
N GLY A 731 -6.54 1.89 -9.20
CA GLY A 731 -5.78 1.40 -8.04
C GLY A 731 -6.01 2.16 -6.73
N ASP A 732 -6.72 3.29 -6.78
CA ASP A 732 -6.99 4.13 -5.61
C ASP A 732 -8.30 3.72 -4.90
N MET A 733 -8.36 3.93 -3.58
CA MET A 733 -9.55 3.71 -2.74
C MET A 733 -10.55 4.89 -2.76
N SER A 734 -10.26 5.94 -3.52
CA SER A 734 -11.14 7.11 -3.67
C SER A 734 -12.51 6.75 -4.22
N THR A 735 -13.53 7.55 -3.86
CA THR A 735 -14.91 7.31 -4.29
C THR A 735 -15.13 7.56 -5.78
N ILE A 736 -14.19 8.27 -6.38
CA ILE A 736 -14.12 8.66 -7.78
C ILE A 736 -12.68 8.41 -8.25
N TYR A 737 -12.51 7.76 -9.40
CA TYR A 737 -11.18 7.53 -9.97
C TYR A 737 -10.62 8.80 -10.60
N THR A 738 -9.34 9.07 -10.37
CA THR A 738 -8.57 10.05 -11.15
C THR A 738 -8.31 9.53 -12.57
N PRO A 739 -7.97 10.39 -13.54
CA PRO A 739 -7.48 9.91 -14.83
C PRO A 739 -6.12 9.22 -14.63
N LYS A 740 -5.82 8.20 -15.45
CA LYS A 740 -4.52 7.50 -15.45
C LYS A 740 -3.38 8.41 -15.93
N LYS A 741 -3.69 9.37 -16.80
CA LYS A 741 -2.78 10.41 -17.27
C LYS A 741 -3.47 11.76 -17.14
N SER A 742 -2.78 12.71 -16.51
CA SER A 742 -3.26 14.09 -16.47
C SER A 742 -3.29 14.70 -17.87
N VAL A 743 -4.24 15.61 -18.11
CA VAL A 743 -4.31 16.41 -19.33
C VAL A 743 -3.49 17.68 -19.12
N GLN A 744 -2.60 17.97 -20.07
CA GLN A 744 -1.90 19.24 -20.12
C GLN A 744 -2.83 20.28 -20.74
N VAL A 745 -2.99 21.42 -20.08
CA VAL A 745 -3.87 22.50 -20.52
C VAL A 745 -3.12 23.82 -20.64
N GLU A 746 -3.50 24.60 -21.64
CA GLU A 746 -3.19 26.01 -21.76
C GLU A 746 -4.27 26.82 -21.04
N VAL A 747 -3.86 27.67 -20.12
CA VAL A 747 -4.72 28.61 -19.39
C VAL A 747 -4.42 30.01 -19.86
N ARG A 748 -5.48 30.70 -20.30
CA ARG A 748 -5.46 32.11 -20.69
C ARG A 748 -6.35 32.90 -19.77
N LYS A 749 -5.95 34.13 -19.47
CA LYS A 749 -6.78 35.07 -18.70
C LYS A 749 -7.85 35.67 -19.61
N ARG A 750 -9.03 35.93 -19.05
CA ARG A 750 -10.07 36.71 -19.72
C ARG A 750 -9.97 38.16 -19.30
N ASP A 751 -9.54 39.02 -20.23
CA ASP A 751 -9.23 40.42 -19.93
C ASP A 751 -10.38 41.17 -19.26
N ASP A 752 -11.63 40.96 -19.68
CA ASP A 752 -12.81 41.61 -19.08
C ASP A 752 -12.94 41.39 -17.56
N TRP A 753 -12.33 40.32 -17.05
CA TRP A 753 -12.41 39.86 -15.66
C TRP A 753 -11.07 39.97 -14.91
N ASP A 754 -10.11 40.70 -15.49
CA ASP A 754 -8.84 41.03 -14.87
C ASP A 754 -9.01 42.10 -13.80
N GLY A 755 -8.46 41.86 -12.62
CA GLY A 755 -8.59 42.73 -11.44
C GLY A 755 -8.54 41.96 -10.13
N GLU A 756 -8.71 42.69 -9.03
CA GLU A 756 -8.81 42.09 -7.70
C GLU A 756 -10.15 41.37 -7.52
N TRP A 757 -10.13 40.21 -6.88
CA TRP A 757 -11.32 39.41 -6.58
C TRP A 757 -11.42 39.15 -5.08
N SER A 758 -12.63 39.24 -4.55
CA SER A 758 -12.93 38.89 -3.15
C SER A 758 -14.21 38.07 -3.06
N LEU A 759 -14.40 37.38 -1.93
CA LEU A 759 -15.62 36.62 -1.67
C LEU A 759 -16.57 37.42 -0.79
N LYS A 760 -17.85 37.36 -1.15
CA LYS A 760 -18.94 37.78 -0.27
C LYS A 760 -19.62 36.52 0.26
N MET A 761 -19.35 36.19 1.52
CA MET A 761 -19.99 35.09 2.21
C MET A 761 -21.34 35.54 2.77
N GLY A 762 -22.40 34.78 2.50
CA GLY A 762 -23.68 34.93 3.21
C GLY A 762 -23.75 34.00 4.44
N GLU A 763 -24.70 34.23 5.34
CA GLU A 763 -24.90 33.38 6.52
C GLU A 763 -25.18 31.91 6.11
N SER A 764 -24.60 30.96 6.85
CA SER A 764 -24.77 29.50 6.71
C SER A 764 -26.20 28.97 6.82
N LYS A 765 -27.19 29.82 7.14
CA LYS A 765 -28.62 29.47 6.95
C LYS A 765 -28.90 29.06 5.51
N THR A 766 -28.08 29.53 4.57
CA THR A 766 -28.15 29.24 3.14
C THR A 766 -27.55 27.86 2.84
N ARG A 767 -28.33 26.79 3.05
CA ARG A 767 -27.93 25.42 2.68
C ARG A 767 -27.96 25.24 1.17
N ILE A 768 -26.94 24.57 0.63
CA ILE A 768 -26.98 24.09 -0.76
C ILE A 768 -28.00 22.96 -0.80
N SER A 769 -28.98 23.06 -1.70
CA SER A 769 -29.93 21.98 -1.97
C SER A 769 -29.21 20.85 -2.72
N LEU A 770 -28.53 19.98 -1.96
CA LEU A 770 -27.81 18.84 -2.51
C LEU A 770 -28.78 17.68 -2.76
N ALA A 771 -28.69 17.06 -3.93
CA ALA A 771 -29.29 15.75 -4.18
C ALA A 771 -28.59 14.74 -3.25
N SER A 772 -29.16 14.46 -2.07
CA SER A 772 -28.57 13.52 -1.12
C SER A 772 -29.58 12.80 -0.23
N GLY A 773 -30.85 12.79 -0.63
CA GLY A 773 -31.96 12.19 0.14
C GLY A 773 -32.45 13.08 1.27
#